data_AF-A0A9D2WMC3-F1
#
_entry.id   AF-A0A9D2WMC3-F1
#
_cell.length_a   1.000
_cell.length_b   1.000
_cell.length_c   1.000
_cell.angle_alpha   90.00
_cell.angle_beta   90.00
_cell.angle_gamma   90.00
#
_symmetry.space_group_name_H-M   'P 1'
#
loop_
_entity.id
_entity.type
_entity.pdbx_description
1 polymer ?
#
loop_
_entity_poly.entity_id
_entity_poly.type
_entity_poly.pdbx_seq_one_letter_code
_entity_poly.pdbx_strand_id
1 'polypeptide(L)'
;MLKGECSIDYTILVKTVKAFADGSNNISIQEIGESSHGKKLFCVMISENKKNQCLNSLLGCKPPRDTAKIPVVITAAVHGHERCGTAAVLRLLEYFSEKKEWLKHLHLILIPCVNPDGFEHNTRFNGKGFDLNRDFITQSQSETKAIVRLIAEYNPVVLLDLHGFVCKDPHKIGVIEPSTPPHNPVYEYDLYLQNAMPMAEYIEKYLLDNKDTFVSKRYKEMTGTYIPLRDSTSGWDDYTPFSIAMYSLLHGTVGCTIEAPTRAADSISWLYLAVLGACRYIITNKQHLLKNHIEFINRGKEGRHPLHPNGFFPEAYLLRKKNAEIAPLVKLINHLQWNGVHIDKRTNDEYYIDLHQPKAILAHTFLWSGEDLSPKPFKMTELCAWSLPLLWGVESIPLYRRETAETTKGQDVPFIPQNLAKVQRDSYATPFHLSPKKIALIEDGGLYGKKSHAGAREALTMMGYSVTELPPQQLAAQRSLNNFTVLIYNSYEQLFYTAEKMPQRYKKYVFASISERENGTKNIIEFIEAGGMFITIGAGGARVARIFLKLTKATVNVSGWNNNGIVNIRYIPGPLTEGYLATDIGFVYRPVWFTNTTEAVVVANYDSGPGSFIAGYWPEHSKAEGEAAILTEKDGRVVLIGPEICHRAHTEYLYRLIANTIEHNN
;
A
#
# COMPACT_ATOMS: atom_id res chain seq x y z
N MET A 1 7.38 12.64 -30.84
CA MET A 1 8.00 11.43 -31.44
C MET A 1 7.36 10.09 -31.00
N LEU A 2 6.07 10.02 -30.64
CA LEU A 2 5.41 8.77 -30.20
C LEU A 2 3.96 8.71 -30.72
N LYS A 3 3.79 8.29 -31.97
CA LYS A 3 2.47 7.97 -32.53
C LYS A 3 2.36 6.45 -32.63
N GLY A 4 1.91 5.77 -31.56
CA GLY A 4 1.23 4.49 -31.77
C GLY A 4 1.43 3.34 -30.78
N GLU A 5 2.47 3.28 -29.95
CA GLU A 5 2.66 2.07 -29.12
C GLU A 5 3.13 2.33 -27.68
N CYS A 6 2.52 1.60 -26.74
CA CYS A 6 2.96 1.41 -25.35
C CYS A 6 4.24 0.55 -25.24
N SER A 7 5.07 0.47 -26.29
CA SER A 7 6.20 -0.48 -26.39
C SER A 7 7.55 0.10 -25.94
N ILE A 8 7.59 1.31 -25.39
CA ILE A 8 8.83 1.93 -24.88
C ILE A 8 9.43 1.05 -23.78
N ASP A 9 10.68 0.61 -23.95
CA ASP A 9 11.46 -0.03 -22.89
C ASP A 9 12.04 1.02 -21.93
N TYR A 10 12.42 0.59 -20.73
CA TYR A 10 12.90 1.50 -19.69
C TYR A 10 14.19 2.25 -20.09
N THR A 11 15.08 1.61 -20.84
CA THR A 11 16.33 2.23 -21.29
C THR A 11 16.07 3.35 -22.29
N ILE A 12 15.16 3.13 -23.24
CA ILE A 12 14.72 4.14 -24.20
C ILE A 12 14.02 5.29 -23.47
N LEU A 13 13.19 5.01 -22.47
CA LEU A 13 12.57 6.04 -21.64
C LEU A 13 13.62 6.95 -21.01
N VAL A 14 14.60 6.38 -20.31
CA VAL A 14 15.66 7.16 -19.64
C VAL A 14 16.48 7.97 -20.64
N LYS A 15 16.87 7.37 -21.79
CA LYS A 15 17.58 8.10 -22.85
C LYS A 15 16.77 9.28 -23.39
N THR A 16 15.47 9.08 -23.60
CA THR A 16 14.56 10.11 -24.12
C THR A 16 14.44 11.27 -23.13
N VAL A 17 14.24 10.98 -21.85
CA VAL A 17 14.13 12.00 -20.80
C VAL A 17 15.44 12.79 -20.66
N LYS A 18 16.60 12.12 -20.70
CA LYS A 18 17.91 12.79 -20.65
C LYS A 18 18.12 13.70 -21.87
N ALA A 19 17.78 13.24 -23.07
CA ALA A 19 17.88 14.05 -24.28
C ALA A 19 17.03 15.33 -24.20
N PHE A 20 15.81 15.26 -23.64
CA PHE A 20 14.99 16.45 -23.38
C PHE A 20 15.65 17.42 -22.39
N ALA A 21 16.24 16.90 -21.30
CA ALA A 21 16.91 17.72 -20.30
C ALA A 21 18.18 18.41 -20.83
N ASP A 22 18.95 17.71 -21.67
CA ASP A 22 20.17 18.22 -22.31
C ASP A 22 19.84 19.29 -23.36
N GLY A 23 18.75 19.10 -24.12
CA GLY A 23 18.31 20.01 -25.17
C GLY A 23 17.52 21.25 -24.72
N SER A 24 17.22 21.40 -23.43
CA SER A 24 16.35 22.48 -22.91
C SER A 24 16.96 23.24 -21.74
N ASN A 25 16.80 24.56 -21.70
CA ASN A 25 17.20 25.39 -20.54
C ASN A 25 16.17 25.40 -19.40
N ASN A 26 15.01 24.76 -19.61
CA ASN A 26 13.87 24.80 -18.71
C ASN A 26 13.60 23.44 -18.03
N ILE A 27 14.28 22.38 -18.44
CA ILE A 27 14.06 21.01 -17.98
C ILE A 27 15.29 20.52 -17.21
N SER A 28 15.11 20.02 -15.99
CA SER A 28 16.13 19.25 -15.27
C SER A 28 15.65 17.84 -14.96
N ILE A 29 16.61 16.94 -14.80
CA ILE A 29 16.39 15.58 -14.34
C ILE A 29 17.08 15.40 -12.99
N GLN A 30 16.43 14.71 -12.06
CA GLN A 30 16.99 14.34 -10.77
C GLN A 30 16.71 12.87 -10.51
N GLU A 31 17.73 12.15 -10.04
CA GLU A 31 17.55 10.82 -9.49
C GLU A 31 16.94 10.92 -8.09
N ILE A 32 15.84 10.21 -7.85
CA ILE A 32 15.06 10.28 -6.60
C ILE A 32 15.13 8.99 -5.78
N GLY A 33 15.73 7.94 -6.33
CA GLY A 33 15.89 6.65 -5.65
C GLY A 33 16.25 5.53 -6.61
N GLU A 34 16.14 4.30 -6.11
CA GLU A 34 16.34 3.07 -6.89
C GLU A 34 15.18 2.09 -6.67
N SER A 35 14.89 1.31 -7.70
CA SER A 35 13.92 0.23 -7.66
C SER A 35 14.45 -0.94 -6.81
N SER A 36 13.58 -1.88 -6.51
CA SER A 36 13.96 -3.08 -5.77
C SER A 36 15.08 -3.91 -6.44
N HIS A 37 15.24 -3.81 -7.76
CA HIS A 37 16.35 -4.42 -8.51
C HIS A 37 17.43 -3.41 -8.96
N GLY A 38 17.52 -2.24 -8.32
CA GLY A 38 18.61 -1.28 -8.52
C GLY A 38 18.50 -0.37 -9.74
N LYS A 39 17.34 -0.30 -10.40
CA LYS A 39 17.13 0.68 -11.48
C LYS A 39 16.90 2.05 -10.90
N LYS A 40 17.61 3.06 -11.40
CA LYS A 40 17.43 4.45 -10.98
C LYS A 40 16.02 4.95 -11.24
N LEU A 41 15.38 5.63 -10.31
CA LEU A 41 14.12 6.35 -10.49
C LEU A 41 14.44 7.83 -10.72
N PHE A 42 13.73 8.46 -11.66
CA PHE A 42 13.97 9.87 -12.00
C PHE A 42 12.69 10.69 -11.88
N CYS A 43 12.82 11.92 -11.37
CA CYS A 43 11.86 12.98 -11.63
C CYS A 43 12.42 13.96 -12.66
N VAL A 44 11.51 14.62 -13.37
CA VAL A 44 11.80 15.64 -14.37
C VAL A 44 11.09 16.92 -13.95
N MET A 45 11.85 17.97 -13.70
CA MET A 45 11.30 19.28 -13.31
C MET A 45 11.29 20.20 -14.51
N ILE A 46 10.17 20.89 -14.72
CA ILE A 46 10.05 21.94 -15.74
C ILE A 46 9.78 23.27 -15.05
N SER A 47 10.67 24.24 -15.29
CA SER A 47 10.51 25.61 -14.79
C SER A 47 11.15 26.62 -15.75
N GLU A 48 10.80 27.91 -15.62
CA GLU A 48 11.38 28.96 -16.48
C GLU A 48 12.91 29.13 -16.36
N ASN A 49 13.53 28.63 -15.28
CA ASN A 49 14.97 28.70 -15.11
C ASN A 49 15.47 27.50 -14.30
N LYS A 50 16.40 26.73 -14.88
CA LYS A 50 17.13 25.61 -14.25
C LYS A 50 17.66 25.93 -12.84
N LYS A 51 18.07 27.18 -12.57
CA LYS A 51 18.62 27.58 -11.26
C LYS A 51 17.58 27.72 -10.13
N ASN A 52 16.29 27.86 -10.46
CA ASN A 52 15.19 27.98 -9.49
C ASN A 52 14.56 26.62 -9.13
N GLN A 53 15.25 25.52 -9.43
CA GLN A 53 14.80 24.14 -9.19
C GLN A 53 15.40 23.54 -7.91
N CYS A 54 16.15 24.35 -7.13
CA CYS A 54 16.69 23.93 -5.84
C CYS A 54 15.68 24.17 -4.72
N LEU A 55 15.63 23.18 -3.81
CA LEU A 55 14.84 23.14 -2.59
C LEU A 55 14.84 24.48 -1.86
N ASN A 56 13.66 24.99 -1.57
CA ASN A 56 13.44 25.68 -0.31
C ASN A 56 12.49 24.80 0.49
N SER A 57 13.03 24.23 1.55
CA SER A 57 12.37 23.42 2.57
C SER A 57 10.98 23.96 2.93
N LEU A 58 9.93 23.40 2.32
CA LEU A 58 8.56 23.60 2.80
C LEU A 58 8.29 22.85 4.12
N LEU A 59 9.28 22.06 4.57
CA LEU A 59 9.40 21.63 5.98
C LEU A 59 9.46 22.83 6.96
N GLY A 60 9.71 24.06 6.46
CA GLY A 60 9.65 25.31 7.21
C GLY A 60 8.61 26.31 6.68
N CYS A 61 7.33 26.01 6.82
CA CYS A 61 6.28 26.92 7.31
C CYS A 61 6.28 28.43 6.93
N LYS A 62 6.62 28.81 5.69
CA LYS A 62 6.18 30.11 5.16
C LYS A 62 5.02 29.86 4.19
N PRO A 63 3.85 30.48 4.41
CA PRO A 63 2.78 30.40 3.42
C PRO A 63 3.32 30.85 2.06
N PRO A 64 3.03 30.11 0.97
CA PRO A 64 3.32 30.58 -0.38
C PRO A 64 2.89 32.04 -0.52
N ARG A 65 3.77 32.88 -1.05
CA ARG A 65 3.40 34.26 -1.43
C ARG A 65 2.35 34.18 -2.55
N ASP A 66 1.48 35.18 -2.69
CA ASP A 66 0.50 35.26 -3.79
C ASP A 66 1.13 35.16 -5.20
N THR A 67 2.43 35.42 -5.30
CA THR A 67 3.24 35.31 -6.52
C THR A 67 3.89 33.94 -6.74
N ALA A 68 3.79 33.00 -5.80
CA ALA A 68 4.44 31.69 -5.84
C ALA A 68 3.87 30.80 -6.95
N LYS A 69 4.71 30.00 -7.61
CA LYS A 69 4.26 28.99 -8.58
C LYS A 69 3.58 27.82 -7.85
N ILE A 70 2.58 27.20 -8.47
CA ILE A 70 1.90 26.01 -7.93
C ILE A 70 2.78 24.78 -8.21
N PRO A 71 3.27 24.05 -7.19
CA PRO A 71 3.89 22.75 -7.39
C PRO A 71 2.84 21.72 -7.76
N VAL A 72 2.99 21.11 -8.93
CA VAL A 72 2.13 20.05 -9.46
C VAL A 72 2.99 18.82 -9.71
N VAL A 73 2.65 17.72 -9.05
CA VAL A 73 3.29 16.42 -9.27
C VAL A 73 2.44 15.60 -10.22
N ILE A 74 3.06 14.98 -11.21
CA ILE A 74 2.40 14.07 -12.15
C ILE A 74 3.18 12.76 -12.16
N THR A 75 2.54 11.67 -11.74
CA THR A 75 3.13 10.33 -11.68
C THR A 75 2.54 9.44 -12.76
N ALA A 76 3.34 8.49 -13.25
CA ALA A 76 2.89 7.47 -14.18
C ALA A 76 3.54 6.11 -13.91
N ALA A 77 2.86 5.05 -14.31
CA ALA A 77 3.34 3.67 -14.27
C ALA A 77 3.82 3.24 -12.88
N VAL A 78 3.03 3.54 -11.83
CA VAL A 78 3.16 2.86 -10.52
C VAL A 78 2.83 1.37 -10.64
N HIS A 79 1.88 1.03 -11.52
CA HIS A 79 1.78 -0.30 -12.08
C HIS A 79 2.56 -0.34 -13.41
N GLY A 80 3.63 -1.11 -13.48
CA GLY A 80 4.55 -1.08 -14.62
C GLY A 80 3.94 -1.43 -15.99
N HIS A 81 2.89 -2.25 -16.01
CA HIS A 81 2.16 -2.61 -17.22
C HIS A 81 1.22 -1.50 -17.78
N GLU A 82 1.09 -0.36 -17.09
CA GLU A 82 0.18 0.74 -17.43
C GLU A 82 0.92 1.88 -18.14
N ARG A 83 1.60 1.53 -19.24
CA ARG A 83 2.59 2.38 -19.93
C ARG A 83 2.01 3.63 -20.63
N CYS A 84 0.69 3.74 -20.73
CA CYS A 84 0.04 4.86 -21.41
C CYS A 84 0.28 6.20 -20.71
N GLY A 85 0.34 6.19 -19.36
CA GLY A 85 0.69 7.37 -18.57
C GLY A 85 2.11 7.86 -18.87
N THR A 86 3.08 6.96 -18.97
CA THR A 86 4.46 7.29 -19.34
C THR A 86 4.52 7.98 -20.69
N ALA A 87 3.84 7.44 -21.70
CA ALA A 87 3.80 8.05 -23.03
C ALA A 87 3.11 9.42 -23.02
N ALA A 88 2.06 9.60 -22.20
CA ALA A 88 1.41 10.90 -22.02
C ALA A 88 2.37 11.92 -21.36
N VAL A 89 3.11 11.52 -20.32
CA VAL A 89 4.14 12.33 -19.67
C VAL A 89 5.21 12.78 -20.67
N LEU A 90 5.69 11.90 -21.55
CA LEU A 90 6.67 12.29 -22.58
C LEU A 90 6.13 13.34 -23.56
N ARG A 91 4.84 13.26 -23.92
CA ARG A 91 4.18 14.31 -24.74
C ARG A 91 4.03 15.62 -23.97
N LEU A 92 3.75 15.55 -22.67
CA LEU A 92 3.66 16.74 -21.81
C LEU A 92 5.03 17.42 -21.67
N LEU A 93 6.13 16.65 -21.55
CA LEU A 93 7.49 17.20 -21.54
C LEU A 93 7.77 18.02 -22.81
N GLU A 94 7.47 17.47 -23.97
CA GLU A 94 7.60 18.16 -25.27
C GLU A 94 6.76 19.44 -25.27
N TYR A 95 5.48 19.36 -24.92
CA TYR A 95 4.56 20.51 -24.89
C TYR A 95 5.02 21.62 -23.93
N PHE A 96 5.33 21.30 -22.67
CA PHE A 96 5.68 22.30 -21.67
C PHE A 96 7.06 22.92 -21.87
N SER A 97 7.95 22.25 -22.62
CA SER A 97 9.24 22.82 -22.99
C SER A 97 9.09 24.12 -23.81
N GLU A 98 7.99 24.24 -24.57
CA GLU A 98 7.71 25.39 -25.44
C GLU A 98 6.74 26.40 -24.80
N LYS A 99 5.98 26.01 -23.77
CA LYS A 99 4.88 26.79 -23.16
C LYS A 99 5.32 27.61 -21.95
N LYS A 100 6.27 28.51 -22.16
CA LYS A 100 6.85 29.37 -21.10
C LYS A 100 5.80 30.15 -20.31
N GLU A 101 4.69 30.52 -20.93
CA GLU A 101 3.60 31.25 -20.28
C GLU A 101 2.92 30.43 -19.18
N TRP A 102 2.82 29.11 -19.29
CA TRP A 102 2.28 28.24 -18.24
C TRP A 102 3.26 28.10 -17.08
N LEU A 103 4.56 28.06 -17.39
CA LEU A 103 5.63 27.95 -16.40
C LEU A 103 5.78 29.20 -15.52
N LYS A 104 5.11 30.31 -15.83
CA LYS A 104 4.94 31.46 -14.91
C LYS A 104 4.07 31.12 -13.71
N HIS A 105 3.15 30.17 -13.88
CA HIS A 105 2.16 29.80 -12.89
C HIS A 105 2.47 28.44 -12.25
N LEU A 106 3.04 27.51 -13.00
CA LEU A 106 3.25 26.12 -12.61
C LEU A 106 4.73 25.82 -12.32
N HIS A 107 4.97 24.99 -11.32
CA HIS A 107 6.20 24.23 -11.10
C HIS A 107 5.84 22.76 -11.31
N LEU A 108 6.22 22.20 -12.46
CA LEU A 108 5.85 20.84 -12.84
C LEU A 108 6.94 19.85 -12.44
N ILE A 109 6.54 18.77 -11.74
CA ILE A 109 7.42 17.67 -11.34
C ILE A 109 6.81 16.39 -11.92
N LEU A 110 7.46 15.83 -12.93
CA LEU A 110 6.98 14.69 -13.70
C LEU A 110 7.78 13.44 -13.33
N ILE A 111 7.10 12.37 -12.93
CA ILE A 111 7.71 11.06 -12.67
C ILE A 111 7.19 10.11 -13.76
N PRO A 112 7.92 9.94 -14.87
CA PRO A 112 7.43 9.19 -16.03
C PRO A 112 7.26 7.69 -15.74
N CYS A 113 7.96 7.15 -14.75
CA CYS A 113 7.86 5.75 -14.35
C CYS A 113 8.21 5.59 -12.87
N VAL A 114 7.20 5.32 -12.05
CA VAL A 114 7.35 5.04 -10.62
C VAL A 114 7.88 3.61 -10.39
N ASN A 115 7.52 2.66 -11.27
CA ASN A 115 7.89 1.24 -11.14
C ASN A 115 8.77 0.75 -12.32
N PRO A 116 10.07 1.08 -12.36
CA PRO A 116 10.97 0.65 -13.43
C PRO A 116 11.04 -0.87 -13.63
N ASP A 117 11.06 -1.63 -12.53
CA ASP A 117 11.16 -3.09 -12.56
C ASP A 117 9.92 -3.70 -13.21
N GLY A 118 8.73 -3.30 -12.75
CA GLY A 118 7.48 -3.76 -13.34
C GLY A 118 7.29 -3.25 -14.76
N PHE A 119 7.81 -2.07 -15.08
CA PHE A 119 7.72 -1.49 -16.42
C PHE A 119 8.50 -2.33 -17.43
N GLU A 120 9.73 -2.72 -17.11
CA GLU A 120 10.56 -3.60 -17.94
C GLU A 120 9.90 -4.98 -18.14
N HIS A 121 9.34 -5.56 -17.08
CA HIS A 121 8.73 -6.90 -17.12
C HIS A 121 7.26 -6.90 -17.55
N ASN A 122 6.68 -5.72 -17.82
CA ASN A 122 5.26 -5.54 -18.13
C ASN A 122 4.33 -6.16 -17.06
N THR A 123 4.65 -5.91 -15.78
CA THR A 123 3.88 -6.40 -14.63
C THR A 123 3.23 -5.25 -13.86
N ARG A 124 2.14 -5.57 -13.14
CA ARG A 124 1.55 -4.65 -12.16
C ARG A 124 2.51 -4.35 -11.01
N PHE A 125 3.18 -5.39 -10.53
CA PHE A 125 4.01 -5.36 -9.33
C PHE A 125 5.44 -4.89 -9.60
N ASN A 126 6.16 -4.44 -8.57
CA ASN A 126 7.60 -4.15 -8.64
C ASN A 126 8.45 -5.45 -8.69
N GLY A 127 9.78 -5.31 -8.68
CA GLY A 127 10.72 -6.45 -8.72
C GLY A 127 10.52 -7.43 -7.56
N LYS A 128 10.13 -6.91 -6.39
CA LYS A 128 9.72 -7.68 -5.22
C LYS A 128 8.26 -8.16 -5.24
N GLY A 129 7.51 -8.02 -6.32
CA GLY A 129 6.14 -8.53 -6.39
C GLY A 129 5.11 -7.75 -5.56
N PHE A 130 5.46 -6.57 -5.03
CA PHE A 130 4.54 -5.70 -4.32
C PHE A 130 3.73 -4.83 -5.28
N ASP A 131 2.46 -4.59 -4.93
CA ASP A 131 1.66 -3.55 -5.54
C ASP A 131 2.00 -2.22 -4.86
N LEU A 132 2.80 -1.39 -5.54
CA LEU A 132 3.26 -0.12 -4.98
C LEU A 132 2.10 0.81 -4.63
N ASN A 133 0.98 0.74 -5.35
CA ASN A 133 -0.20 1.56 -5.08
C ASN A 133 -1.04 1.02 -3.90
N ARG A 134 -0.44 0.17 -3.06
CA ARG A 134 -0.95 -0.35 -1.78
C ARG A 134 0.05 -0.20 -0.63
N ASP A 135 1.18 0.48 -0.85
CA ASP A 135 2.31 0.50 0.06
C ASP A 135 2.55 1.88 0.71
N PHE A 136 1.76 2.92 0.41
CA PHE A 136 2.08 4.29 0.87
C PHE A 136 1.92 4.54 2.38
N ILE A 137 1.27 3.63 3.12
CA ILE A 137 1.23 3.66 4.59
C ILE A 137 2.46 2.92 5.16
N THR A 138 2.64 1.64 4.82
CA THR A 138 3.75 0.83 5.37
C THR A 138 5.11 1.31 4.85
N GLN A 139 5.16 1.76 3.60
CA GLN A 139 6.34 2.22 2.86
C GLN A 139 7.45 1.18 2.93
N SER A 140 7.13 -0.07 2.59
CA SER A 140 8.08 -1.18 2.64
C SER A 140 9.03 -1.19 1.44
N GLN A 141 8.59 -0.65 0.29
CA GLN A 141 9.32 -0.68 -0.96
C GLN A 141 10.14 0.60 -1.20
N SER A 142 11.27 0.47 -1.91
CA SER A 142 12.18 1.59 -2.16
C SER A 142 11.58 2.63 -3.12
N GLU A 143 10.79 2.17 -4.10
CA GLU A 143 10.06 3.04 -5.01
C GLU A 143 9.05 3.91 -4.25
N THR A 144 8.26 3.30 -3.36
CA THR A 144 7.30 4.02 -2.51
C THR A 144 7.99 5.07 -1.65
N LYS A 145 9.09 4.70 -0.97
CA LYS A 145 9.87 5.64 -0.13
C LYS A 145 10.40 6.83 -0.92
N ALA A 146 10.81 6.62 -2.18
CA ALA A 146 11.28 7.68 -3.07
C ALA A 146 10.15 8.69 -3.39
N ILE A 147 8.95 8.19 -3.71
CA ILE A 147 7.80 9.05 -3.99
C ILE A 147 7.30 9.77 -2.73
N VAL A 148 7.25 9.08 -1.59
CA VAL A 148 6.90 9.69 -0.30
C VAL A 148 7.85 10.85 0.02
N ARG A 149 9.16 10.64 -0.16
CA ARG A 149 10.14 11.71 0.09
C ARG A 149 9.93 12.89 -0.84
N LEU A 150 9.65 12.63 -2.11
CA LEU A 150 9.31 13.68 -3.08
C LEU A 150 8.06 14.46 -2.64
N ILE A 151 6.98 13.78 -2.24
CA ILE A 151 5.76 14.44 -1.75
C ILE A 151 6.03 15.26 -0.48
N ALA A 152 6.80 14.73 0.46
CA ALA A 152 7.18 15.44 1.68
C ALA A 152 8.06 16.67 1.40
N GLU A 153 8.96 16.57 0.43
CA GLU A 153 9.92 17.62 0.07
C GLU A 153 9.27 18.77 -0.73
N TYR A 154 8.50 18.43 -1.75
CA TYR A 154 7.86 19.42 -2.63
C TYR A 154 6.49 19.90 -2.13
N ASN A 155 5.86 19.15 -1.22
CA ASN A 155 4.55 19.44 -0.64
C ASN A 155 3.55 19.95 -1.69
N PRO A 156 3.23 19.12 -2.71
CA PRO A 156 2.50 19.59 -3.87
C PRO A 156 1.10 20.10 -3.52
N VAL A 157 0.64 21.10 -4.25
CA VAL A 157 -0.75 21.57 -4.13
C VAL A 157 -1.68 20.64 -4.91
N VAL A 158 -1.21 20.09 -6.04
CA VAL A 158 -1.94 19.12 -6.85
C VAL A 158 -1.05 17.94 -7.20
N LEU A 159 -1.59 16.73 -7.11
CA LEU A 159 -0.94 15.51 -7.58
C LEU A 159 -1.88 14.76 -8.53
N LEU A 160 -1.40 14.46 -9.74
CA LEU A 160 -2.13 13.69 -10.75
C LEU A 160 -1.43 12.34 -10.95
N ASP A 161 -2.10 11.27 -10.58
CA ASP A 161 -1.56 9.90 -10.69
C ASP A 161 -2.20 9.18 -11.88
N LEU A 162 -1.40 8.89 -12.90
CA LEU A 162 -1.87 8.37 -14.19
C LEU A 162 -1.82 6.84 -14.23
N HIS A 163 -2.98 6.22 -14.43
CA HIS A 163 -3.19 4.77 -14.45
C HIS A 163 -3.90 4.30 -15.73
N GLY A 164 -4.09 2.98 -15.84
CA GLY A 164 -5.07 2.36 -16.72
C GLY A 164 -5.39 0.92 -16.28
N PHE A 165 -6.52 0.31 -16.58
CA PHE A 165 -7.55 0.72 -17.51
C PHE A 165 -8.90 0.45 -16.89
N VAL A 166 -9.77 1.45 -16.88
CA VAL A 166 -11.08 1.34 -16.27
C VAL A 166 -12.17 1.67 -17.29
N CYS A 167 -13.12 0.74 -17.39
CA CYS A 167 -14.30 0.84 -18.24
C CYS A 167 -15.53 0.47 -17.41
N LYS A 168 -16.04 1.43 -16.62
CA LYS A 168 -17.26 1.26 -15.82
C LYS A 168 -18.53 1.51 -16.65
N ASP A 169 -18.45 2.41 -17.62
CA ASP A 169 -19.56 2.83 -18.47
C ASP A 169 -19.11 2.83 -19.96
N PRO A 170 -19.98 2.43 -20.89
CA PRO A 170 -19.66 2.40 -22.32
C PRO A 170 -19.43 3.79 -22.94
N HIS A 171 -20.05 4.85 -22.42
CA HIS A 171 -20.04 6.21 -22.97
C HIS A 171 -19.37 7.25 -22.05
N LYS A 172 -19.37 7.02 -20.72
CA LYS A 172 -18.52 7.71 -19.74
C LYS A 172 -17.21 6.95 -19.54
N ILE A 173 -16.22 7.26 -20.37
CA ILE A 173 -14.99 6.46 -20.47
C ILE A 173 -13.88 6.99 -19.55
N GLY A 174 -13.07 6.08 -19.01
CA GLY A 174 -12.00 6.42 -18.07
C GLY A 174 -12.53 6.85 -16.70
N VAL A 175 -11.63 7.10 -15.74
CA VAL A 175 -11.99 7.60 -14.40
C VAL A 175 -11.21 8.87 -14.10
N ILE A 176 -11.88 9.82 -13.45
CA ILE A 176 -11.26 11.02 -12.86
C ILE A 176 -11.83 11.18 -11.46
N GLU A 177 -10.99 11.01 -10.44
CA GLU A 177 -11.39 11.19 -9.03
C GLU A 177 -11.78 12.65 -8.73
N PRO A 178 -12.75 12.86 -7.81
CA PRO A 178 -12.81 12.29 -6.46
C PRO A 178 -13.56 10.95 -6.28
N SER A 179 -13.20 10.24 -5.20
CA SER A 179 -13.69 8.91 -4.79
C SER A 179 -15.10 8.91 -4.21
N THR A 180 -15.75 7.74 -4.19
CA THR A 180 -17.01 7.50 -3.46
C THR A 180 -16.75 7.30 -1.96
N PRO A 181 -17.76 7.41 -1.08
CA PRO A 181 -17.64 6.93 0.30
C PRO A 181 -17.36 5.42 0.40
N PRO A 182 -16.82 4.95 1.55
CA PRO A 182 -16.45 5.75 2.72
C PRO A 182 -15.15 6.53 2.56
N HIS A 183 -15.14 7.74 3.13
CA HIS A 183 -13.95 8.56 3.15
C HIS A 183 -13.09 8.29 4.38
N ASN A 184 -11.78 8.44 4.24
CA ASN A 184 -10.90 8.40 5.39
C ASN A 184 -11.36 9.49 6.37
N PRO A 185 -11.67 9.13 7.63
CA PRO A 185 -12.27 10.06 8.58
C PRO A 185 -11.29 11.11 9.09
N VAL A 186 -10.01 11.03 8.73
CA VAL A 186 -8.97 12.00 9.09
C VAL A 186 -8.82 13.09 8.01
N TYR A 187 -9.33 12.88 6.80
CA TYR A 187 -9.19 13.88 5.74
C TYR A 187 -10.01 15.14 6.01
N GLU A 188 -9.42 16.29 5.68
CA GLU A 188 -10.14 17.57 5.61
C GLU A 188 -10.87 17.69 4.27
N TYR A 189 -11.92 16.87 4.13
CA TYR A 189 -12.63 16.67 2.86
C TYR A 189 -13.31 17.95 2.35
N ASP A 190 -13.61 18.92 3.22
CA ASP A 190 -14.09 20.25 2.79
C ASP A 190 -13.07 21.02 1.97
N LEU A 191 -11.80 20.99 2.36
CA LEU A 191 -10.74 21.70 1.63
C LEU A 191 -10.40 20.97 0.32
N TYR A 192 -10.37 19.63 0.37
CA TYR A 192 -10.11 18.78 -0.78
C TYR A 192 -11.23 18.90 -1.84
N LEU A 193 -12.47 18.66 -1.43
CA LEU A 193 -13.58 18.50 -2.37
C LEU A 193 -13.95 19.81 -3.11
N GLN A 194 -13.77 20.97 -2.46
CA GLN A 194 -13.92 22.28 -3.09
C GLN A 194 -13.02 22.48 -4.31
N ASN A 195 -11.92 21.72 -4.42
CA ASN A 195 -10.98 21.78 -5.54
C ASN A 195 -11.06 20.54 -6.44
N ALA A 196 -11.14 19.35 -5.85
CA ALA A 196 -11.11 18.09 -6.59
C ALA A 196 -12.32 17.93 -7.53
N MET A 197 -13.52 18.22 -7.05
CA MET A 197 -14.74 18.02 -7.84
C MET A 197 -14.81 18.98 -9.05
N PRO A 198 -14.64 20.32 -8.88
CA PRO A 198 -14.67 21.22 -10.03
C PRO A 198 -13.50 20.99 -11.00
N MET A 199 -12.34 20.53 -10.50
CA MET A 199 -11.23 20.12 -11.37
C MET A 199 -11.61 18.90 -12.21
N ALA A 200 -12.23 17.88 -11.62
CA ALA A 200 -12.66 16.68 -12.35
C ALA A 200 -13.69 17.00 -13.44
N GLU A 201 -14.69 17.84 -13.12
CA GLU A 201 -15.68 18.32 -14.09
C GLU A 201 -15.04 19.17 -15.20
N TYR A 202 -14.06 20.00 -14.87
CA TYR A 202 -13.33 20.78 -15.87
C TYR A 202 -12.51 19.89 -16.80
N ILE A 203 -11.84 18.85 -16.26
CA ILE A 203 -11.10 17.88 -17.06
C ILE A 203 -12.04 17.13 -18.01
N GLU A 204 -13.18 16.63 -17.51
CA GLU A 204 -14.20 15.99 -18.32
C GLU A 204 -14.66 16.90 -19.46
N LYS A 205 -15.01 18.15 -19.15
CA LYS A 205 -15.40 19.14 -20.15
C LYS A 205 -14.29 19.35 -21.19
N TYR A 206 -13.05 19.50 -20.75
CA TYR A 206 -11.91 19.71 -21.65
C TYR A 206 -11.72 18.51 -22.60
N LEU A 207 -11.91 17.29 -22.12
CA LEU A 207 -11.86 16.09 -22.95
C LEU A 207 -13.00 16.08 -24.00
N LEU A 208 -14.21 16.44 -23.59
CA LEU A 208 -15.37 16.52 -24.49
C LEU A 208 -15.20 17.59 -25.57
N ASP A 209 -14.70 18.76 -25.20
CA ASP A 209 -14.42 19.86 -26.13
C ASP A 209 -13.33 19.50 -27.16
N ASN A 210 -12.49 18.49 -26.87
CA ASN A 210 -11.40 18.03 -27.73
C ASN A 210 -11.62 16.62 -28.31
N LYS A 211 -12.82 16.04 -28.17
CA LYS A 211 -13.05 14.63 -28.52
C LYS A 211 -12.90 14.31 -30.01
N ASP A 212 -13.05 15.30 -30.88
CA ASP A 212 -12.84 15.16 -32.32
C ASP A 212 -11.37 14.93 -32.70
N THR A 213 -10.43 15.20 -31.77
CA THR A 213 -9.00 14.93 -31.95
C THR A 213 -8.62 13.46 -31.76
N PHE A 214 -9.50 12.66 -31.16
CA PHE A 214 -9.29 11.21 -31.03
C PHE A 214 -9.43 10.51 -32.37
N VAL A 215 -8.88 9.30 -32.49
CA VAL A 215 -8.93 8.53 -33.74
C VAL A 215 -10.14 7.61 -33.75
N SER A 216 -10.33 6.83 -32.69
CA SER A 216 -11.34 5.78 -32.64
C SER A 216 -12.74 6.32 -32.35
N LYS A 217 -13.74 5.63 -32.91
CA LYS A 217 -15.17 5.93 -32.74
C LYS A 217 -15.56 6.03 -31.26
N ARG A 218 -15.08 5.10 -30.42
CA ARG A 218 -15.38 5.07 -28.98
C ARG A 218 -15.05 6.38 -28.26
N TYR A 219 -13.93 7.01 -28.60
CA TYR A 219 -13.49 8.23 -27.94
C TYR A 219 -14.15 9.47 -28.55
N LYS A 220 -14.41 9.49 -29.86
CA LYS A 220 -15.18 10.58 -30.51
C LYS A 220 -16.62 10.65 -30.04
N GLU A 221 -17.22 9.49 -29.77
CA GLU A 221 -18.61 9.36 -29.31
C GLU A 221 -18.75 9.37 -27.78
N MET A 222 -17.67 9.62 -27.03
CA MET A 222 -17.76 9.74 -25.57
C MET A 222 -18.73 10.87 -25.19
N THR A 223 -19.51 10.64 -24.13
CA THR A 223 -20.45 11.62 -23.57
C THR A 223 -19.97 12.18 -22.24
N GLY A 224 -18.93 11.58 -21.66
CA GLY A 224 -18.24 12.07 -20.47
C GLY A 224 -17.15 11.12 -20.01
N THR A 225 -16.80 11.27 -18.74
CA THR A 225 -15.88 10.42 -18.00
C THR A 225 -16.58 9.91 -16.74
N TYR A 226 -16.12 8.82 -16.16
CA TYR A 226 -16.68 8.37 -14.88
C TYR A 226 -16.02 9.14 -13.74
N ILE A 227 -16.79 9.95 -13.01
CA ILE A 227 -16.35 10.64 -11.79
C ILE A 227 -16.97 9.91 -10.61
N PRO A 228 -16.21 9.12 -9.82
CA PRO A 228 -16.79 8.18 -8.87
C PRO A 228 -17.79 8.81 -7.91
N LEU A 229 -17.43 9.94 -7.27
CA LEU A 229 -18.29 10.64 -6.33
C LEU A 229 -19.64 11.09 -6.93
N ARG A 230 -19.66 11.46 -8.21
CA ARG A 230 -20.87 11.91 -8.92
C ARG A 230 -21.69 10.75 -9.44
N ASP A 231 -21.00 9.73 -9.97
CA ASP A 231 -21.59 8.70 -10.80
C ASP A 231 -21.85 7.39 -10.04
N SER A 232 -21.49 7.29 -8.75
CA SER A 232 -21.77 6.12 -7.92
C SER A 232 -21.86 6.43 -6.43
N THR A 233 -22.40 5.48 -5.67
CA THR A 233 -22.60 5.59 -4.22
C THR A 233 -21.52 4.89 -3.40
N SER A 234 -20.77 3.94 -3.98
CA SER A 234 -19.71 3.19 -3.30
C SER A 234 -18.85 2.37 -4.28
N GLY A 235 -17.77 1.77 -3.79
CA GLY A 235 -16.95 0.80 -4.55
C GLY A 235 -15.78 1.41 -5.32
N TRP A 236 -15.47 2.68 -5.04
CA TRP A 236 -14.23 3.37 -5.40
C TRP A 236 -13.86 4.33 -4.26
N ASP A 237 -13.58 3.77 -3.09
CA ASP A 237 -13.36 4.55 -1.87
C ASP A 237 -11.89 4.92 -1.65
N ASP A 238 -11.69 5.94 -0.83
CA ASP A 238 -10.40 6.47 -0.40
C ASP A 238 -10.15 6.29 1.11
N TYR A 239 -10.85 5.33 1.73
CA TYR A 239 -10.80 5.13 3.18
C TYR A 239 -9.38 4.85 3.66
N THR A 240 -8.62 4.02 2.94
CA THR A 240 -7.23 3.76 3.29
C THR A 240 -6.29 4.54 2.37
N PRO A 241 -5.39 5.39 2.93
CA PRO A 241 -4.44 6.22 2.18
C PRO A 241 -3.24 5.43 1.64
N PHE A 242 -3.47 4.27 1.01
CA PHE A 242 -2.39 3.39 0.56
C PHE A 242 -1.89 3.66 -0.86
N SER A 243 -2.58 4.52 -1.62
CA SER A 243 -2.24 4.87 -3.01
C SER A 243 -1.57 6.23 -3.09
N ILE A 244 -0.88 6.54 -4.20
CA ILE A 244 -0.14 7.80 -4.34
C ILE A 244 -1.05 9.02 -4.15
N ALA A 245 -2.18 9.04 -4.87
CA ALA A 245 -3.15 10.12 -4.81
C ALA A 245 -3.71 10.28 -3.39
N MET A 246 -4.16 9.20 -2.77
CA MET A 246 -4.78 9.24 -1.43
C MET A 246 -3.79 9.58 -0.32
N TYR A 247 -2.57 9.05 -0.38
CA TYR A 247 -1.52 9.45 0.52
C TYR A 247 -1.20 10.94 0.41
N SER A 248 -1.24 11.52 -0.79
CA SER A 248 -0.98 12.95 -0.97
C SER A 248 -2.02 13.85 -0.28
N LEU A 249 -3.27 13.39 -0.08
CA LEU A 249 -4.29 14.13 0.67
C LEU A 249 -3.86 14.37 2.12
N LEU A 250 -3.04 13.48 2.72
CA LEU A 250 -2.46 13.67 4.06
C LEU A 250 -1.50 14.86 4.14
N HIS A 251 -1.06 15.39 2.99
CA HIS A 251 -0.23 16.58 2.86
C HIS A 251 -1.03 17.84 2.49
N GLY A 252 -2.36 17.76 2.44
CA GLY A 252 -3.23 18.85 1.97
C GLY A 252 -3.20 19.03 0.46
N THR A 253 -2.71 18.03 -0.27
CA THR A 253 -2.68 18.02 -1.73
C THR A 253 -4.05 17.67 -2.30
N VAL A 254 -4.43 18.31 -3.40
CA VAL A 254 -5.53 17.84 -4.25
C VAL A 254 -5.01 16.67 -5.09
N GLY A 255 -5.04 15.47 -4.51
CA GLY A 255 -4.64 14.23 -5.18
C GLY A 255 -5.76 13.70 -6.09
N CYS A 256 -5.42 13.25 -7.29
CA CYS A 256 -6.38 12.71 -8.25
C CYS A 256 -5.79 11.52 -9.03
N THR A 257 -6.41 10.36 -8.89
CA THR A 257 -6.17 9.22 -9.80
C THR A 257 -6.93 9.45 -11.10
N ILE A 258 -6.22 9.32 -12.21
CA ILE A 258 -6.77 9.44 -13.56
C ILE A 258 -6.52 8.11 -14.29
N GLU A 259 -7.58 7.36 -14.55
CA GLU A 259 -7.51 6.03 -15.19
C GLU A 259 -7.89 6.13 -16.67
N ALA A 260 -6.96 5.73 -17.54
CA ALA A 260 -7.23 5.69 -18.96
C ALA A 260 -8.29 4.64 -19.33
N PRO A 261 -9.11 4.84 -20.39
CA PRO A 261 -10.16 3.89 -20.74
C PRO A 261 -9.67 2.52 -21.24
N THR A 262 -8.60 2.46 -22.04
CA THR A 262 -8.18 1.23 -22.75
C THR A 262 -6.67 1.19 -23.04
N ARG A 263 -6.14 0.05 -23.48
CA ARG A 263 -4.71 -0.06 -23.91
C ARG A 263 -4.39 0.64 -25.25
N ALA A 264 -5.35 1.32 -25.87
CA ALA A 264 -5.21 1.87 -27.21
C ALA A 264 -4.42 3.20 -27.23
N ALA A 265 -3.90 3.59 -28.40
CA ALA A 265 -3.19 4.86 -28.59
C ALA A 265 -4.03 6.09 -28.18
N ASP A 266 -5.36 6.04 -28.34
CA ASP A 266 -6.25 7.11 -27.89
C ASP A 266 -6.18 7.35 -26.37
N SER A 267 -5.86 6.34 -25.56
CA SER A 267 -5.66 6.53 -24.11
C SER A 267 -4.45 7.39 -23.79
N ILE A 268 -3.41 7.37 -24.63
CA ILE A 268 -2.26 8.28 -24.49
C ILE A 268 -2.71 9.72 -24.74
N SER A 269 -3.49 9.95 -25.79
CA SER A 269 -4.07 11.28 -26.08
C SER A 269 -5.07 11.72 -25.02
N TRP A 270 -5.86 10.79 -24.49
CA TRP A 270 -6.86 11.06 -23.47
C TRP A 270 -6.19 11.48 -22.16
N LEU A 271 -5.18 10.75 -21.68
CA LEU A 271 -4.41 11.15 -20.50
C LEU A 271 -3.67 12.47 -20.70
N TYR A 272 -3.06 12.66 -21.88
CA TYR A 272 -2.40 13.93 -22.23
C TYR A 272 -3.38 15.12 -22.15
N LEU A 273 -4.56 15.01 -22.76
CA LEU A 273 -5.59 16.05 -22.70
C LEU A 273 -6.15 16.21 -21.28
N ALA A 274 -6.30 15.13 -20.53
CA ALA A 274 -6.78 15.19 -19.16
C ALA A 274 -5.85 16.03 -18.27
N VAL A 275 -4.54 15.79 -18.35
CA VAL A 275 -3.53 16.57 -17.62
C VAL A 275 -3.47 18.03 -18.10
N LEU A 276 -3.63 18.30 -19.39
CA LEU A 276 -3.72 19.67 -19.89
C LEU A 276 -4.96 20.40 -19.35
N GLY A 277 -6.12 19.71 -19.31
CA GLY A 277 -7.34 20.22 -18.70
C GLY A 277 -7.12 20.57 -17.22
N ALA A 278 -6.50 19.66 -16.47
CA ALA A 278 -6.14 19.89 -15.07
C ALA A 278 -5.21 21.10 -14.92
N CYS A 279 -4.14 21.19 -15.71
CA CYS A 279 -3.21 22.31 -15.66
C CYS A 279 -3.89 23.66 -15.99
N ARG A 280 -4.85 23.70 -16.93
CA ARG A 280 -5.64 24.91 -17.22
C ARG A 280 -6.52 25.31 -16.03
N TYR A 281 -7.18 24.34 -15.41
CA TYR A 281 -7.95 24.59 -14.19
C TYR A 281 -7.06 25.16 -13.08
N ILE A 282 -5.88 24.56 -12.86
CA ILE A 282 -4.92 24.98 -11.83
C ILE A 282 -4.45 26.42 -12.06
N ILE A 283 -4.09 26.79 -13.28
CA ILE A 283 -3.67 28.15 -13.62
C ILE A 283 -4.80 29.15 -13.34
N THR A 284 -6.03 28.81 -13.74
CA THR A 284 -7.20 29.68 -13.61
C THR A 284 -7.63 29.87 -12.15
N ASN A 285 -7.47 28.84 -11.33
CA ASN A 285 -7.91 28.80 -9.92
C ASN A 285 -6.76 28.87 -8.90
N LYS A 286 -5.58 29.30 -9.36
CA LYS A 286 -4.32 29.30 -8.60
C LYS A 286 -4.45 29.87 -7.18
N GLN A 287 -5.07 31.04 -7.04
CA GLN A 287 -5.17 31.70 -5.73
C GLN A 287 -6.05 30.92 -4.75
N HIS A 288 -7.15 30.34 -5.25
CA HIS A 288 -8.03 29.51 -4.42
C HIS A 288 -7.32 28.23 -3.95
N LEU A 289 -6.63 27.54 -4.85
CA LEU A 289 -5.83 26.35 -4.54
C LEU A 289 -4.75 26.63 -3.49
N LEU A 290 -3.99 27.72 -3.64
CA LEU A 290 -2.96 28.12 -2.66
C LEU A 290 -3.58 28.46 -1.30
N LYS A 291 -4.69 29.19 -1.27
CA LYS A 291 -5.37 29.55 -0.02
C LYS A 291 -5.86 28.31 0.73
N ASN A 292 -6.49 27.36 0.03
CA ASN A 292 -6.96 26.13 0.66
C ASN A 292 -5.79 25.27 1.18
N HIS A 293 -4.68 25.19 0.44
CA HIS A 293 -3.49 24.46 0.89
C HIS A 293 -2.82 25.11 2.12
N ILE A 294 -2.77 26.45 2.18
CA ILE A 294 -2.30 27.19 3.36
C ILE A 294 -3.23 26.96 4.56
N GLU A 295 -4.54 26.97 4.34
CA GLU A 295 -5.52 26.73 5.39
C GLU A 295 -5.36 25.33 6.01
N PHE A 296 -5.15 24.29 5.19
CA PHE A 296 -4.83 22.94 5.69
C PHE A 296 -3.61 22.95 6.62
N ILE A 297 -2.53 23.62 6.22
CA ILE A 297 -1.31 23.74 7.03
C ILE A 297 -1.57 24.49 8.35
N ASN A 298 -2.36 25.57 8.30
CA ASN A 298 -2.68 26.36 9.49
C ASN A 298 -3.57 25.59 10.45
N ARG A 299 -4.57 24.85 9.94
CA ARG A 299 -5.42 23.95 10.72
C ARG A 299 -4.59 22.96 11.53
N GLY A 300 -3.61 22.30 10.91
CA GLY A 300 -2.68 21.41 11.61
C GLY A 300 -1.88 22.12 12.72
N LYS A 301 -1.26 23.27 12.43
CA LYS A 301 -0.49 24.03 13.43
C LYS A 301 -1.32 24.49 14.63
N GLU A 302 -2.57 24.83 14.37
CA GLU A 302 -3.49 25.38 15.36
C GLU A 302 -4.29 24.28 16.08
N GLY A 303 -4.13 23.00 15.72
CA GLY A 303 -4.95 21.89 16.25
C GLY A 303 -6.43 22.02 15.89
N ARG A 304 -6.74 22.68 14.77
CA ARG A 304 -8.09 23.13 14.42
C ARG A 304 -8.68 22.28 13.30
N HIS A 305 -9.56 21.35 13.66
CA HIS A 305 -10.18 20.39 12.74
C HIS A 305 -11.72 20.52 12.72
N PRO A 306 -12.27 21.55 12.03
CA PRO A 306 -13.64 22.04 12.26
C PRO A 306 -14.76 21.07 11.87
N LEU A 307 -14.49 20.06 11.03
CA LEU A 307 -15.48 19.07 10.59
C LEU A 307 -15.40 17.73 11.33
N HIS A 308 -14.48 17.60 12.27
CA HIS A 308 -14.30 16.39 13.03
C HIS A 308 -15.00 16.51 14.40
N PRO A 309 -15.56 15.42 14.93
CA PRO A 309 -16.11 15.43 16.29
C PRO A 309 -15.07 15.88 17.32
N ASN A 310 -15.53 16.56 18.38
CA ASN A 310 -14.67 16.89 19.51
C ASN A 310 -14.00 15.63 20.08
N GLY A 311 -12.67 15.68 20.25
CA GLY A 311 -11.90 14.53 20.73
C GLY A 311 -11.63 13.45 19.68
N PHE A 312 -11.94 13.69 18.40
CA PHE A 312 -11.46 12.79 17.34
C PHE A 312 -9.93 12.86 17.20
N PHE A 313 -9.40 14.08 17.07
CA PHE A 313 -7.96 14.33 17.21
C PHE A 313 -7.60 14.48 18.69
N PRO A 314 -6.64 13.71 19.22
CA PRO A 314 -6.02 14.03 20.50
C PRO A 314 -5.15 15.29 20.38
N GLU A 315 -4.74 15.86 21.50
CA GLU A 315 -3.75 16.95 21.54
C GLU A 315 -2.35 16.43 21.15
N ALA A 316 -2.06 15.18 21.52
CA ALA A 316 -0.80 14.52 21.23
C ALA A 316 -0.90 12.99 21.31
N TYR A 317 0.16 12.31 20.89
CA TYR A 317 0.41 10.90 21.19
C TYR A 317 1.66 10.72 22.03
N LEU A 318 1.60 9.77 22.97
CA LEU A 318 2.76 9.23 23.66
C LEU A 318 3.06 7.82 23.14
N LEU A 319 4.26 7.63 22.58
CA LEU A 319 4.72 6.33 22.07
C LEU A 319 5.73 5.70 23.02
N ARG A 320 5.53 4.42 23.29
CA ARG A 320 6.39 3.61 24.17
C ARG A 320 6.63 2.23 23.57
N LYS A 321 7.66 1.55 24.06
CA LYS A 321 7.86 0.13 23.75
C LYS A 321 6.68 -0.67 24.30
N LYS A 322 6.07 -1.53 23.47
CA LYS A 322 4.99 -2.43 23.90
C LYS A 322 5.53 -3.59 24.74
N ASN A 323 6.66 -4.13 24.29
CA ASN A 323 7.36 -5.26 24.90
C ASN A 323 8.78 -4.83 25.30
N ALA A 324 9.64 -5.79 25.70
CA ALA A 324 11.02 -5.49 26.09
C ALA A 324 11.88 -4.90 24.95
N GLU A 325 11.45 -5.01 23.70
CA GLU A 325 12.20 -4.61 22.50
C GLU A 325 11.93 -3.15 22.10
N ILE A 326 13.01 -2.38 21.93
CA ILE A 326 12.95 -0.96 21.53
C ILE A 326 12.90 -0.73 20.01
N ALA A 327 13.35 -1.71 19.23
CA ALA A 327 13.51 -1.55 17.78
C ALA A 327 12.21 -1.22 17.02
N PRO A 328 11.03 -1.79 17.36
CA PRO A 328 9.79 -1.38 16.72
C PRO A 328 9.39 0.07 16.99
N LEU A 329 9.64 0.56 18.21
CA LEU A 329 9.43 1.97 18.56
C LEU A 329 10.33 2.86 17.72
N VAL A 330 11.64 2.59 17.67
CA VAL A 330 12.61 3.37 16.86
C VAL A 330 12.22 3.38 15.38
N LYS A 331 11.76 2.24 14.85
CA LYS A 331 11.27 2.15 13.48
C LYS A 331 10.08 3.08 13.24
N LEU A 332 9.07 3.07 14.12
CA LEU A 332 7.90 3.95 13.99
C LEU A 332 8.30 5.43 14.07
N ILE A 333 9.20 5.80 14.98
CA ILE A 333 9.75 7.17 15.07
C ILE A 333 10.42 7.57 13.77
N ASN A 334 11.31 6.75 13.23
CA ASN A 334 11.99 7.03 11.96
C ASN A 334 11.00 7.13 10.80
N HIS A 335 9.95 6.31 10.78
CA HIS A 335 8.92 6.37 9.76
C HIS A 335 8.15 7.69 9.83
N LEU A 336 7.71 8.13 11.02
CA LEU A 336 7.05 9.42 11.21
C LEU A 336 7.96 10.59 10.77
N GLN A 337 9.23 10.60 11.19
CA GLN A 337 10.19 11.64 10.78
C GLN A 337 10.45 11.63 9.27
N TRP A 338 10.51 10.46 8.64
CA TRP A 338 10.67 10.33 7.18
C TRP A 338 9.53 11.00 6.42
N ASN A 339 8.33 11.04 7.01
CA ASN A 339 7.14 11.70 6.48
C ASN A 339 7.03 13.18 6.91
N GLY A 340 8.04 13.70 7.62
CA GLY A 340 8.11 15.10 8.06
C GLY A 340 7.36 15.41 9.35
N VAL A 341 6.95 14.39 10.12
CA VAL A 341 6.33 14.58 11.44
C VAL A 341 7.39 15.02 12.45
N HIS A 342 7.09 16.08 13.18
CA HIS A 342 7.88 16.56 14.30
C HIS A 342 7.62 15.71 15.56
N ILE A 343 8.68 15.37 16.27
CA ILE A 343 8.67 14.44 17.40
C ILE A 343 9.64 14.95 18.48
N ASP A 344 9.19 14.94 19.72
CA ASP A 344 9.99 15.24 20.90
C ASP A 344 10.37 13.95 21.64
N LYS A 345 11.64 13.80 22.03
CA LYS A 345 12.05 12.69 22.90
C LYS A 345 11.96 13.12 24.36
N ARG A 346 11.11 12.46 25.16
CA ARG A 346 10.96 12.72 26.59
C ARG A 346 11.99 11.94 27.42
N THR A 347 12.07 10.64 27.17
CA THR A 347 13.04 9.73 27.82
C THR A 347 13.65 8.80 26.78
N ASN A 348 14.48 7.82 27.18
CA ASN A 348 15.08 6.89 26.23
C ASN A 348 14.06 6.02 25.48
N ASP A 349 12.92 5.73 26.12
CA ASP A 349 11.92 4.78 25.61
C ASP A 349 10.54 5.44 25.43
N GLU A 350 10.44 6.77 25.51
CA GLU A 350 9.19 7.52 25.40
C GLU A 350 9.33 8.73 24.48
N TYR A 351 8.45 8.80 23.47
CA TYR A 351 8.41 9.85 22.47
C TYR A 351 7.05 10.52 22.45
N TYR A 352 7.04 11.83 22.27
CA TYR A 352 5.85 12.67 22.27
C TYR A 352 5.64 13.30 20.89
N ILE A 353 4.41 13.23 20.40
CA ILE A 353 4.02 13.72 19.09
C ILE A 353 2.90 14.73 19.30
N ASP A 354 3.26 16.01 19.37
CA ASP A 354 2.30 17.11 19.46
C ASP A 354 1.53 17.21 18.14
N LEU A 355 0.19 17.13 18.15
CA LEU A 355 -0.60 17.29 16.93
C LEU A 355 -0.81 18.76 16.53
N HIS A 356 -0.26 19.74 17.25
CA HIS A 356 -0.22 21.15 16.84
C HIS A 356 0.92 21.42 15.85
N GLN A 357 0.88 20.73 14.71
CA GLN A 357 1.92 20.79 13.69
C GLN A 357 1.33 20.66 12.27
N PRO A 358 2.02 21.14 11.22
CA PRO A 358 1.54 21.02 9.83
C PRO A 358 1.20 19.60 9.37
N LYS A 359 1.78 18.57 10.03
CA LYS A 359 1.61 17.16 9.71
C LYS A 359 0.63 16.44 10.66
N ALA A 360 -0.23 17.18 11.36
CA ALA A 360 -1.21 16.63 12.30
C ALA A 360 -2.08 15.51 11.70
N ILE A 361 -2.65 15.75 10.51
CA ILE A 361 -3.46 14.79 9.75
C ILE A 361 -2.67 13.51 9.48
N LEU A 362 -1.47 13.62 8.89
CA LEU A 362 -0.61 12.49 8.59
C LEU A 362 -0.21 11.69 9.85
N ALA A 363 0.22 12.39 10.90
CA ALA A 363 0.62 11.77 12.16
C ALA A 363 -0.56 11.02 12.80
N HIS A 364 -1.73 11.64 12.87
CA HIS A 364 -2.94 11.01 13.38
C HIS A 364 -3.35 9.80 12.55
N THR A 365 -3.35 9.89 11.21
CA THR A 365 -3.65 8.76 10.33
C THR A 365 -2.75 7.54 10.59
N PHE A 366 -1.46 7.75 10.85
CA PHE A 366 -0.52 6.65 11.13
C PHE A 366 -0.68 6.06 12.53
N LEU A 367 -1.05 6.88 13.51
CA LEU A 367 -1.07 6.51 14.93
C LEU A 367 -2.44 6.08 15.45
N TRP A 368 -3.52 6.45 14.74
CA TRP A 368 -4.89 6.12 15.10
C TRP A 368 -5.13 4.59 15.01
N SER A 369 -5.88 4.06 15.97
CA SER A 369 -6.21 2.63 16.03
C SER A 369 -7.17 2.20 14.92
N GLY A 370 -7.90 3.14 14.32
CA GLY A 370 -8.99 2.89 13.39
C GLY A 370 -10.35 2.81 14.08
N GLU A 371 -11.36 2.38 13.33
CA GLU A 371 -12.73 2.18 13.82
C GLU A 371 -13.33 0.91 13.20
N ASP A 372 -14.39 0.38 13.84
CA ASP A 372 -15.22 -0.65 13.25
C ASP A 372 -16.20 -0.07 12.22
N LEU A 373 -15.98 -0.40 10.96
CA LEU A 373 -16.82 -0.01 9.81
C LEU A 373 -17.94 -1.01 9.54
N SER A 374 -17.93 -2.17 10.21
CA SER A 374 -18.91 -3.24 10.02
C SER A 374 -20.37 -2.80 10.11
N PRO A 375 -20.75 -1.83 10.98
CA PRO A 375 -22.14 -1.35 11.05
C PRO A 375 -22.56 -0.44 9.89
N LYS A 376 -21.61 0.04 9.08
CA LYS A 376 -21.89 1.09 8.09
C LYS A 376 -22.39 0.49 6.76
N PRO A 377 -23.32 1.17 6.03
CA PRO A 377 -24.07 0.58 4.92
C PRO A 377 -23.32 0.57 3.57
N PHE A 378 -21.99 0.61 3.58
CA PHE A 378 -21.17 0.73 2.36
C PHE A 378 -20.26 -0.49 2.15
N LYS A 379 -19.77 -0.63 0.92
CA LYS A 379 -18.84 -1.70 0.54
C LYS A 379 -17.41 -1.15 0.52
N MET A 380 -16.53 -1.80 1.28
CA MET A 380 -15.10 -1.53 1.18
C MET A 380 -14.53 -2.06 -0.13
N THR A 381 -13.75 -1.23 -0.82
CA THR A 381 -13.03 -1.63 -2.03
C THR A 381 -11.93 -2.62 -1.68
N GLU A 382 -11.20 -2.37 -0.59
CA GLU A 382 -10.07 -3.20 -0.20
C GLU A 382 -9.70 -3.10 1.30
N LEU A 383 -8.41 -2.89 1.63
CA LEU A 383 -7.90 -2.75 3.00
C LEU A 383 -8.55 -1.54 3.68
N CYS A 384 -8.89 -1.66 4.96
CA CYS A 384 -9.53 -0.61 5.76
C CYS A 384 -9.09 -0.56 7.22
N ALA A 385 -8.05 -1.32 7.59
CA ALA A 385 -7.43 -1.27 8.91
C ALA A 385 -5.91 -1.26 8.75
N TRP A 386 -5.22 -0.27 9.36
CA TRP A 386 -3.79 -0.09 9.14
C TRP A 386 -2.93 0.43 10.29
N SER A 387 -3.47 0.54 11.51
CA SER A 387 -2.79 1.17 12.65
C SER A 387 -1.33 0.71 12.78
N LEU A 388 -0.38 1.61 12.51
CA LEU A 388 1.06 1.27 12.55
C LEU A 388 1.50 0.87 13.96
N PRO A 389 1.09 1.56 15.05
CA PRO A 389 1.46 1.12 16.39
C PRO A 389 1.00 -0.31 16.71
N LEU A 390 -0.26 -0.65 16.41
CA LEU A 390 -0.78 -1.99 16.68
C LEU A 390 -0.01 -3.03 15.87
N LEU A 391 0.14 -2.80 14.57
CA LEU A 391 0.69 -3.78 13.63
C LEU A 391 2.22 -3.86 13.62
N TRP A 392 2.92 -2.87 14.19
CA TRP A 392 4.36 -2.91 14.40
C TRP A 392 4.75 -3.20 15.85
N GLY A 393 3.80 -3.28 16.80
CA GLY A 393 4.10 -3.64 18.18
C GLY A 393 4.63 -2.49 19.03
N VAL A 394 4.00 -1.32 18.91
CA VAL A 394 4.32 -0.11 19.67
C VAL A 394 3.09 0.28 20.49
N GLU A 395 3.30 0.65 21.75
CA GLU A 395 2.24 1.22 22.57
C GLU A 395 2.05 2.68 22.15
N SER A 396 0.82 3.05 21.77
CA SER A 396 0.44 4.40 21.36
C SER A 396 -0.74 4.88 22.20
N ILE A 397 -0.50 5.93 22.99
CA ILE A 397 -1.47 6.47 23.93
C ILE A 397 -1.92 7.86 23.44
N PRO A 398 -3.18 8.04 23.02
CA PRO A 398 -3.71 9.37 22.70
C PRO A 398 -3.89 10.20 23.98
N LEU A 399 -3.42 11.45 23.96
CA LEU A 399 -3.55 12.40 25.06
C LEU A 399 -4.51 13.52 24.67
N TYR A 400 -5.63 13.65 25.38
CA TYR A 400 -6.67 14.65 25.10
C TYR A 400 -6.53 15.96 25.91
N ARG A 401 -5.47 16.07 26.70
CA ARG A 401 -5.12 17.29 27.41
C ARG A 401 -3.65 17.58 27.17
N ARG A 402 -3.35 18.77 26.66
CA ARG A 402 -1.98 19.22 26.47
C ARG A 402 -1.28 19.33 27.82
N GLU A 403 -0.18 18.63 27.97
CA GLU A 403 0.70 18.81 29.12
C GLU A 403 1.43 20.16 29.00
N THR A 404 1.75 20.81 30.13
CA THR A 404 2.38 22.13 30.14
C THR A 404 3.82 22.09 29.57
N ALA A 405 4.29 23.22 29.02
CA ALA A 405 5.59 23.35 28.37
C ALA A 405 6.82 22.99 29.25
N GLU A 406 6.63 22.80 30.56
CA GLU A 406 7.68 22.39 31.49
C GLU A 406 7.87 20.85 31.54
N THR A 407 6.88 20.04 31.13
CA THR A 407 6.97 18.57 31.06
C THR A 407 7.17 18.03 29.64
N THR A 408 7.10 18.90 28.61
CA THR A 408 7.19 18.54 27.19
C THR A 408 8.49 18.96 26.50
N LYS A 409 9.42 19.66 27.17
CA LYS A 409 10.74 20.00 26.64
C LYS A 409 11.62 18.76 26.48
N GLY A 410 11.34 17.96 25.46
CA GLY A 410 12.29 17.02 24.90
C GLY A 410 13.37 17.74 24.12
N GLN A 411 14.47 17.05 23.84
CA GLN A 411 15.36 17.47 22.77
C GLN A 411 14.70 17.09 21.43
N ASP A 412 14.74 18.00 20.45
CA ASP A 412 14.46 17.68 19.05
C ASP A 412 15.19 16.39 18.70
N VAL A 413 14.45 15.37 18.27
CA VAL A 413 15.07 14.10 17.91
C VAL A 413 15.73 14.31 16.56
N PRO A 414 17.08 14.27 16.45
CA PRO A 414 17.69 14.27 15.12
C PRO A 414 17.15 13.05 14.37
N PHE A 415 16.87 13.20 13.07
CA PHE A 415 16.54 12.05 12.24
C PHE A 415 17.58 10.97 12.50
N ILE A 416 17.17 9.84 13.07
CA ILE A 416 18.11 8.79 13.46
C ILE A 416 18.38 7.99 12.19
N PRO A 417 19.50 8.19 11.47
CA PRO A 417 19.84 7.41 10.30
C PRO A 417 20.45 6.10 10.79
N GLN A 418 19.79 5.40 11.71
CA GLN A 418 20.18 4.04 12.02
C GLN A 418 19.96 3.23 10.74
N ASN A 419 20.84 2.27 10.50
CA ASN A 419 20.68 1.31 9.43
C ASN A 419 19.34 0.60 9.64
N LEU A 420 18.27 1.07 8.97
CA LEU A 420 16.90 0.60 9.17
C LEU A 420 16.81 -0.91 8.96
N ALA A 421 17.63 -1.46 8.06
CA ALA A 421 17.72 -2.90 7.84
C ALA A 421 18.40 -3.64 9.01
N LYS A 422 19.26 -2.97 9.78
CA LYS A 422 19.77 -3.49 11.05
C LYS A 422 18.70 -3.38 12.15
N VAL A 423 18.04 -2.23 12.31
CA VAL A 423 16.97 -2.04 13.30
C VAL A 423 15.83 -3.02 13.09
N GLN A 424 15.40 -3.22 11.84
CA GLN A 424 14.38 -4.20 11.49
C GLN A 424 14.83 -5.63 11.78
N ARG A 425 16.07 -6.00 11.44
CA ARG A 425 16.60 -7.32 11.84
C ARG A 425 16.63 -7.47 13.36
N ASP A 426 17.10 -6.44 14.06
CA ASP A 426 17.23 -6.42 15.51
C ASP A 426 15.86 -6.46 16.22
N SER A 427 14.77 -5.94 15.61
CA SER A 427 13.39 -6.07 16.12
C SER A 427 12.83 -7.49 16.09
N TYR A 428 13.49 -8.40 15.40
CA TYR A 428 13.18 -9.84 15.46
C TYR A 428 14.27 -10.63 16.21
N ALA A 429 15.30 -9.95 16.73
CA ALA A 429 16.54 -10.56 17.22
C ALA A 429 16.66 -10.55 18.76
N THR A 430 15.58 -10.78 19.50
CA THR A 430 15.77 -11.72 20.62
C THR A 430 16.27 -13.02 19.97
N PRO A 431 17.45 -13.53 20.32
CA PRO A 431 18.29 -14.27 19.38
C PRO A 431 17.63 -15.61 19.03
N PHE A 432 16.83 -15.62 17.97
CA PHE A 432 16.70 -16.82 17.17
C PHE A 432 18.11 -17.10 16.66
N HIS A 433 18.80 -18.04 17.30
CA HIS A 433 19.81 -18.81 16.58
C HIS A 433 19.04 -19.54 15.48
N LEU A 434 18.81 -18.85 14.36
CA LEU A 434 18.08 -19.38 13.23
C LEU A 434 18.82 -20.63 12.79
N SER A 435 18.20 -21.78 13.03
CA SER A 435 18.74 -23.01 12.50
C SER A 435 18.67 -22.89 10.97
N PRO A 436 19.67 -23.36 10.21
CA PRO A 436 19.62 -23.27 8.76
C PRO A 436 18.47 -24.14 8.23
N LYS A 437 17.29 -23.53 8.09
CA LYS A 437 16.09 -24.14 7.52
C LYS A 437 16.07 -23.90 6.02
N LYS A 438 15.71 -24.94 5.26
CA LYS A 438 15.46 -24.81 3.82
C LYS A 438 13.97 -24.63 3.62
N ILE A 439 13.56 -23.40 3.30
CA ILE A 439 12.15 -23.00 3.22
C ILE A 439 11.71 -22.95 1.76
N ALA A 440 10.66 -23.70 1.44
CA ALA A 440 9.89 -23.56 0.21
C ALA A 440 8.65 -22.69 0.47
N LEU A 441 8.37 -21.73 -0.41
CA LEU A 441 7.18 -20.88 -0.38
C LEU A 441 6.43 -20.99 -1.71
N ILE A 442 5.13 -21.25 -1.67
CA ILE A 442 4.36 -21.38 -2.91
C ILE A 442 4.16 -20.02 -3.60
N GLU A 443 4.66 -19.91 -4.83
CA GLU A 443 4.48 -18.74 -5.70
C GLU A 443 3.05 -18.71 -6.28
N ASP A 444 2.35 -17.58 -6.15
CA ASP A 444 0.99 -17.43 -6.70
C ASP A 444 0.92 -16.75 -8.08
N GLY A 445 2.05 -16.28 -8.61
CA GLY A 445 2.13 -15.64 -9.92
C GLY A 445 1.29 -14.36 -10.11
N GLY A 446 0.67 -13.81 -9.05
CA GLY A 446 -0.19 -12.64 -9.15
C GLY A 446 -1.66 -12.95 -9.44
N LEU A 447 -2.18 -14.12 -9.04
CA LEU A 447 -3.59 -14.47 -9.18
C LEU A 447 -4.52 -13.36 -8.66
N TYR A 448 -5.54 -13.05 -9.46
CA TYR A 448 -6.50 -11.97 -9.18
C TYR A 448 -5.88 -10.59 -8.98
N GLY A 449 -4.69 -10.35 -9.56
CA GLY A 449 -3.99 -9.09 -9.40
C GLY A 449 -3.40 -8.91 -8.00
N LYS A 450 -3.18 -10.00 -7.25
CA LYS A 450 -2.53 -9.97 -5.94
C LYS A 450 -1.42 -11.01 -5.87
N LYS A 451 -0.30 -10.64 -5.23
CA LYS A 451 0.81 -11.54 -4.87
C LYS A 451 0.90 -11.65 -3.35
N SER A 452 0.08 -12.50 -2.75
CA SER A 452 0.05 -12.68 -1.29
C SER A 452 1.38 -13.22 -0.78
N HIS A 453 1.95 -14.21 -1.47
CA HIS A 453 3.23 -14.80 -1.11
C HIS A 453 4.39 -13.79 -1.05
N ALA A 454 4.33 -12.68 -1.79
CA ALA A 454 5.37 -11.65 -1.75
C ALA A 454 5.52 -11.02 -0.35
N GLY A 455 4.42 -10.88 0.39
CA GLY A 455 4.44 -10.41 1.78
C GLY A 455 5.09 -11.43 2.72
N ALA A 456 4.77 -12.72 2.57
CA ALA A 456 5.42 -13.80 3.32
C ALA A 456 6.92 -13.89 3.02
N ARG A 457 7.31 -13.77 1.75
CA ARG A 457 8.73 -13.75 1.35
C ARG A 457 9.48 -12.58 1.97
N GLU A 458 8.90 -11.36 1.93
CA GLU A 458 9.53 -10.19 2.54
C GLU A 458 9.68 -10.38 4.06
N ALA A 459 8.64 -10.86 4.74
CA ALA A 459 8.69 -11.16 6.17
C ALA A 459 9.82 -12.15 6.53
N LEU A 460 9.90 -13.27 5.81
CA LEU A 460 10.95 -14.28 5.99
C LEU A 460 12.34 -13.72 5.71
N THR A 461 12.49 -12.91 4.66
CA THR A 461 13.76 -12.27 4.30
C THR A 461 14.20 -11.26 5.36
N MET A 462 13.27 -10.47 5.90
CA MET A 462 13.53 -9.51 6.99
C MET A 462 14.00 -10.20 8.27
N MET A 463 13.50 -11.40 8.54
CA MET A 463 13.94 -12.23 9.67
C MET A 463 15.23 -13.01 9.37
N GLY A 464 15.78 -12.94 8.15
CA GLY A 464 17.05 -13.58 7.79
C GLY A 464 16.94 -15.00 7.23
N TYR A 465 15.74 -15.49 6.93
CA TYR A 465 15.57 -16.79 6.27
C TYR A 465 15.87 -16.73 4.78
N SER A 466 16.46 -17.82 4.26
CA SER A 466 16.56 -18.05 2.82
C SER A 466 15.31 -18.79 2.32
N VAL A 467 14.62 -18.21 1.35
CA VAL A 467 13.36 -18.74 0.80
C VAL A 467 13.53 -19.12 -0.66
N THR A 468 13.05 -20.30 -1.04
CA THR A 468 12.88 -20.70 -2.44
C THR A 468 11.40 -20.64 -2.81
N GLU A 469 11.07 -19.79 -3.78
CA GLU A 469 9.72 -19.73 -4.33
C GLU A 469 9.49 -20.91 -5.29
N LEU A 470 8.40 -21.64 -5.09
CA LEU A 470 8.02 -22.80 -5.89
C LEU A 470 6.68 -22.55 -6.59
N PRO A 471 6.65 -22.50 -7.92
CA PRO A 471 5.41 -22.57 -8.68
C PRO A 471 4.66 -23.88 -8.40
N PRO A 472 3.31 -23.91 -8.40
CA PRO A 472 2.56 -25.11 -8.10
C PRO A 472 2.92 -26.31 -8.98
N GLN A 473 3.23 -26.09 -10.25
CA GLN A 473 3.58 -27.18 -11.17
C GLN A 473 4.86 -27.91 -10.77
N GLN A 474 5.80 -27.22 -10.13
CA GLN A 474 7.02 -27.86 -9.64
C GLN A 474 6.74 -28.82 -8.48
N LEU A 475 5.64 -28.64 -7.73
CA LEU A 475 5.25 -29.58 -6.68
C LEU A 475 4.98 -30.97 -7.22
N ALA A 476 4.54 -31.10 -8.47
CA ALA A 476 4.23 -32.39 -9.08
C ALA A 476 5.45 -33.19 -9.54
N ALA A 477 6.62 -32.55 -9.65
CA ALA A 477 7.85 -33.26 -9.96
C ALA A 477 8.23 -34.22 -8.81
N GLN A 478 8.72 -35.41 -9.15
CA GLN A 478 9.16 -36.37 -8.14
C GLN A 478 10.24 -35.76 -7.24
N ARG A 479 10.14 -35.98 -5.92
CA ARG A 479 11.11 -35.49 -4.93
C ARG A 479 11.28 -33.97 -4.92
N SER A 480 10.27 -33.23 -5.39
CA SER A 480 10.27 -31.76 -5.46
C SER A 480 10.55 -31.09 -4.11
N LEU A 481 10.22 -31.76 -3.00
CA LEU A 481 10.35 -31.24 -1.64
C LEU A 481 11.53 -31.82 -0.83
N ASN A 482 12.31 -32.75 -1.38
CA ASN A 482 13.36 -33.48 -0.61
C ASN A 482 14.47 -32.57 -0.05
N ASN A 483 14.67 -31.40 -0.66
CA ASN A 483 15.67 -30.43 -0.23
C ASN A 483 15.13 -29.40 0.76
N PHE A 484 13.88 -29.50 1.20
CA PHE A 484 13.27 -28.54 2.12
C PHE A 484 12.96 -29.18 3.46
N THR A 485 12.86 -28.35 4.49
CA THR A 485 12.40 -28.74 5.84
C THR A 485 11.08 -28.07 6.19
N VAL A 486 10.75 -26.96 5.52
CA VAL A 486 9.51 -26.21 5.70
C VAL A 486 8.89 -25.90 4.34
N LEU A 487 7.59 -26.12 4.21
CA LEU A 487 6.76 -25.69 3.09
C LEU A 487 5.70 -24.72 3.59
N ILE A 488 5.69 -23.50 3.04
CA ILE A 488 4.76 -22.44 3.42
C ILE A 488 3.78 -22.17 2.27
N TYR A 489 2.50 -22.08 2.61
CA TYR A 489 1.42 -21.76 1.69
C TYR A 489 0.67 -20.49 2.16
N ASN A 490 0.97 -19.35 1.55
CA ASN A 490 0.26 -18.07 1.76
C ASN A 490 -0.26 -17.53 0.42
N SER A 491 -1.22 -18.24 -0.15
CA SER A 491 -1.70 -18.01 -1.51
C SER A 491 -3.16 -18.43 -1.65
N TYR A 492 -3.74 -18.16 -2.83
CA TYR A 492 -5.10 -18.57 -3.18
C TYR A 492 -5.25 -20.09 -3.32
N GLU A 493 -6.40 -20.63 -2.93
CA GLU A 493 -6.70 -22.05 -3.10
C GLU A 493 -6.80 -22.49 -4.58
N GLN A 494 -7.01 -21.53 -5.48
CA GLN A 494 -7.14 -21.75 -6.92
C GLN A 494 -5.83 -22.21 -7.57
N LEU A 495 -4.68 -22.12 -6.89
CA LEU A 495 -3.45 -22.77 -7.35
C LEU A 495 -3.60 -24.31 -7.44
N PHE A 496 -4.50 -24.88 -6.63
CA PHE A 496 -4.86 -26.30 -6.67
C PHE A 496 -5.97 -26.62 -7.69
N TYR A 497 -6.42 -25.66 -8.49
CA TYR A 497 -7.30 -25.93 -9.62
C TYR A 497 -6.46 -26.37 -10.83
N THR A 498 -7.13 -26.93 -11.84
CA THR A 498 -6.48 -27.29 -13.11
C THR A 498 -6.60 -26.14 -14.11
N ALA A 499 -5.68 -26.07 -15.07
CA ALA A 499 -5.66 -25.07 -16.13
C ALA A 499 -6.99 -24.96 -16.88
N GLU A 500 -7.74 -26.05 -17.03
CA GLU A 500 -9.08 -26.06 -17.66
C GLU A 500 -10.08 -25.15 -16.93
N LYS A 501 -10.00 -25.06 -15.60
CA LYS A 501 -10.94 -24.27 -14.77
C LYS A 501 -10.52 -22.81 -14.61
N MET A 502 -9.40 -22.41 -15.22
CA MET A 502 -8.79 -21.11 -14.99
C MET A 502 -8.79 -20.24 -16.26
N PRO A 503 -9.04 -18.92 -16.12
CA PRO A 503 -8.85 -17.97 -17.23
C PRO A 503 -7.45 -18.07 -17.83
N GLN A 504 -7.32 -17.85 -19.15
CA GLN A 504 -6.07 -18.03 -19.89
C GLN A 504 -4.85 -17.39 -19.23
N ARG A 505 -5.00 -16.17 -18.69
CA ARG A 505 -3.93 -15.42 -18.00
C ARG A 505 -3.37 -16.10 -16.73
N TYR A 506 -4.14 -16.99 -16.10
CA TYR A 506 -3.75 -17.68 -14.85
C TYR A 506 -3.35 -19.13 -15.06
N LYS A 507 -3.57 -19.72 -16.24
CA LYS A 507 -3.26 -21.14 -16.49
C LYS A 507 -1.81 -21.52 -16.23
N LYS A 508 -0.87 -20.59 -16.46
CA LYS A 508 0.56 -20.80 -16.21
C LYS A 508 0.95 -20.83 -14.73
N TYR A 509 0.03 -20.57 -13.80
CA TYR A 509 0.31 -20.53 -12.36
C TYR A 509 -0.41 -21.63 -11.58
N VAL A 510 -1.10 -22.54 -12.26
CA VAL A 510 -1.87 -23.63 -11.64
C VAL A 510 -1.44 -24.97 -12.24
N PHE A 511 -1.82 -26.08 -11.62
CA PHE A 511 -1.55 -27.42 -12.18
C PHE A 511 -2.14 -27.57 -13.59
N ALA A 512 -1.40 -28.16 -14.53
CA ALA A 512 -1.88 -28.31 -15.90
C ALA A 512 -2.98 -29.38 -16.01
N SER A 513 -2.95 -30.40 -15.15
CA SER A 513 -3.91 -31.52 -15.18
C SER A 513 -4.29 -32.03 -13.78
N ILE A 514 -5.31 -32.89 -13.73
CA ILE A 514 -5.71 -33.59 -12.49
C ILE A 514 -4.57 -34.48 -11.98
N SER A 515 -3.91 -35.22 -12.87
CA SER A 515 -2.79 -36.10 -12.51
C SER A 515 -1.61 -35.33 -11.91
N GLU A 516 -1.31 -34.15 -12.45
CA GLU A 516 -0.25 -33.28 -11.92
C GLU A 516 -0.59 -32.78 -10.51
N ARG A 517 -1.84 -32.38 -10.27
CA ARG A 517 -2.31 -31.99 -8.94
C ARG A 517 -2.25 -33.16 -7.96
N GLU A 518 -2.63 -34.37 -8.38
CA GLU A 518 -2.55 -35.59 -7.55
C GLU A 518 -1.11 -35.91 -7.16
N ASN A 519 -0.17 -35.81 -8.11
CA ASN A 519 1.26 -35.95 -7.82
C ASN A 519 1.76 -34.87 -6.85
N GLY A 520 1.38 -33.60 -7.06
CA GLY A 520 1.72 -32.52 -6.14
C GLY A 520 1.16 -32.74 -4.73
N THR A 521 -0.07 -33.23 -4.63
CA THR A 521 -0.73 -33.58 -3.36
C THR A 521 0.02 -34.70 -2.65
N LYS A 522 0.36 -35.76 -3.39
CA LYS A 522 1.14 -36.89 -2.87
C LYS A 522 2.50 -36.44 -2.34
N ASN A 523 3.24 -35.63 -3.11
CA ASN A 523 4.56 -35.15 -2.70
C ASN A 523 4.52 -34.30 -1.42
N ILE A 524 3.48 -33.49 -1.21
CA ILE A 524 3.30 -32.73 0.05
C ILE A 524 3.03 -33.68 1.22
N ILE A 525 2.18 -34.69 1.04
CA ILE A 525 1.89 -35.67 2.10
C ILE A 525 3.14 -36.46 2.48
N GLU A 526 3.88 -36.98 1.49
CA GLU A 526 5.14 -37.69 1.72
C GLU A 526 6.19 -36.81 2.42
N PHE A 527 6.25 -35.52 2.07
CA PHE A 527 7.10 -34.55 2.76
C PHE A 527 6.76 -34.41 4.25
N ILE A 528 5.47 -34.33 4.59
CA ILE A 528 5.01 -34.21 5.99
C ILE A 528 5.29 -35.52 6.77
N GLU A 529 5.03 -36.67 6.14
CA GLU A 529 5.30 -37.98 6.71
C GLU A 529 6.80 -38.20 6.98
N ALA A 530 7.66 -37.66 6.11
CA ALA A 530 9.12 -37.64 6.28
C ALA A 530 9.62 -36.64 7.34
N GLY A 531 8.73 -35.93 8.05
CA GLY A 531 9.07 -34.99 9.10
C GLY A 531 9.15 -33.52 8.66
N GLY A 532 8.79 -33.23 7.41
CA GLY A 532 8.67 -31.87 6.91
C GLY A 532 7.51 -31.10 7.55
N MET A 533 7.69 -29.79 7.72
CA MET A 533 6.66 -28.93 8.29
C MET A 533 5.88 -28.20 7.20
N PHE A 534 4.55 -28.25 7.28
CA PHE A 534 3.63 -27.56 6.38
C PHE A 534 2.86 -26.46 7.11
N ILE A 535 3.11 -25.21 6.72
CA ILE A 535 2.50 -24.03 7.33
C ILE A 535 1.56 -23.39 6.32
N THR A 536 0.31 -23.15 6.73
CA THR A 536 -0.67 -22.42 5.92
C THR A 536 -1.04 -21.10 6.58
N ILE A 537 -1.17 -20.05 5.77
CA ILE A 537 -1.54 -18.71 6.23
C ILE A 537 -2.73 -18.22 5.41
N GLY A 538 -3.78 -17.80 6.12
CA GLY A 538 -4.97 -17.22 5.53
C GLY A 538 -5.89 -18.24 4.83
N ALA A 539 -6.90 -17.70 4.16
CA ALA A 539 -8.02 -18.50 3.65
C ALA A 539 -7.63 -19.56 2.62
N GLY A 540 -6.78 -19.20 1.65
CA GLY A 540 -6.45 -20.12 0.58
C GLY A 540 -5.63 -21.31 1.06
N GLY A 541 -4.64 -21.07 1.95
CA GLY A 541 -3.85 -22.14 2.56
C GLY A 541 -4.69 -23.07 3.43
N ALA A 542 -5.53 -22.52 4.31
CA ALA A 542 -6.43 -23.31 5.15
C ALA A 542 -7.39 -24.18 4.31
N ARG A 543 -7.98 -23.62 3.24
CA ARG A 543 -8.83 -24.38 2.32
C ARG A 543 -8.06 -25.47 1.57
N VAL A 544 -6.80 -25.24 1.20
CA VAL A 544 -5.97 -26.28 0.56
C VAL A 544 -5.71 -27.44 1.51
N ALA A 545 -5.29 -27.15 2.75
CA ALA A 545 -5.07 -28.16 3.77
C ALA A 545 -6.33 -29.02 3.99
N ARG A 546 -7.52 -28.39 4.05
CA ARG A 546 -8.78 -29.08 4.31
C ARG A 546 -9.39 -29.80 3.11
N ILE A 547 -9.43 -29.16 1.95
CA ILE A 547 -10.20 -29.63 0.79
C ILE A 547 -9.37 -30.56 -0.08
N PHE A 548 -8.12 -30.17 -0.39
CA PHE A 548 -7.29 -30.90 -1.35
C PHE A 548 -6.37 -31.90 -0.65
N LEU A 549 -5.70 -31.49 0.43
CA LEU A 549 -4.70 -32.33 1.10
C LEU A 549 -5.29 -33.22 2.21
N LYS A 550 -6.51 -32.93 2.68
CA LYS A 550 -7.20 -33.66 3.76
C LYS A 550 -6.37 -33.78 5.06
N LEU A 551 -5.56 -32.76 5.36
CA LEU A 551 -4.63 -32.76 6.50
C LEU A 551 -5.29 -32.42 7.84
N THR A 552 -6.52 -31.92 7.83
CA THR A 552 -7.30 -31.59 9.03
C THR A 552 -8.77 -31.98 8.85
N LYS A 553 -9.43 -32.33 9.95
CA LYS A 553 -10.89 -32.50 10.02
C LYS A 553 -11.63 -31.25 10.46
N ALA A 554 -10.92 -30.23 10.96
CA ALA A 554 -11.49 -28.96 11.32
C ALA A 554 -12.25 -28.34 10.14
N THR A 555 -13.36 -27.68 10.43
CA THR A 555 -14.10 -26.93 9.44
C THR A 555 -13.43 -25.58 9.24
N VAL A 556 -13.12 -25.24 7.99
CA VAL A 556 -12.50 -23.96 7.61
C VAL A 556 -13.61 -23.00 7.19
N ASN A 557 -13.95 -22.07 8.06
CA ASN A 557 -14.91 -21.01 7.77
C ASN A 557 -14.15 -19.80 7.21
N VAL A 558 -14.72 -19.13 6.22
CA VAL A 558 -14.07 -18.02 5.52
C VAL A 558 -15.09 -16.91 5.29
N SER A 559 -14.71 -15.67 5.58
CA SER A 559 -15.55 -14.50 5.35
C SER A 559 -15.38 -13.91 3.92
N GLY A 560 -16.07 -12.79 3.65
CA GLY A 560 -16.00 -12.07 2.38
C GLY A 560 -14.57 -11.72 1.96
N TRP A 561 -14.31 -11.73 0.65
CA TRP A 561 -12.95 -11.59 0.09
C TRP A 561 -12.27 -10.25 0.37
N ASN A 562 -13.06 -9.22 0.67
CA ASN A 562 -12.64 -7.86 1.02
C ASN A 562 -12.82 -7.55 2.52
N ASN A 563 -13.36 -8.48 3.32
CA ASN A 563 -13.44 -8.28 4.76
C ASN A 563 -12.03 -8.32 5.34
N ASN A 564 -11.71 -7.38 6.23
CA ASN A 564 -10.40 -7.28 6.85
C ASN A 564 -10.45 -6.43 8.11
N GLY A 565 -9.48 -6.61 9.00
CA GLY A 565 -9.44 -5.84 10.24
C GLY A 565 -8.32 -6.22 11.19
N ILE A 566 -8.19 -5.41 12.23
CA ILE A 566 -7.37 -5.67 13.41
C ILE A 566 -8.31 -6.21 14.48
N VAL A 567 -7.92 -7.32 15.10
CA VAL A 567 -8.72 -8.02 16.11
C VAL A 567 -7.88 -8.33 17.34
N ASN A 568 -8.52 -8.58 18.47
CA ASN A 568 -7.89 -9.24 19.59
C ASN A 568 -7.97 -10.77 19.42
N ILE A 569 -6.86 -11.43 19.74
CA ILE A 569 -6.68 -12.87 19.72
C ILE A 569 -6.22 -13.29 21.11
N ARG A 570 -6.84 -14.34 21.63
CA ARG A 570 -6.39 -15.02 22.84
C ARG A 570 -5.35 -16.07 22.46
N TYR A 571 -4.10 -15.79 22.75
CA TYR A 571 -2.98 -16.68 22.49
C TYR A 571 -2.81 -17.65 23.67
N ILE A 572 -2.90 -18.95 23.42
CA ILE A 572 -2.68 -19.97 24.44
C ILE A 572 -1.18 -20.06 24.69
N PRO A 573 -0.67 -19.92 25.93
CA PRO A 573 0.76 -19.95 26.20
C PRO A 573 1.41 -21.22 25.69
N GLY A 574 2.41 -21.06 24.83
CA GLY A 574 3.17 -22.17 24.26
C GLY A 574 4.24 -21.68 23.29
N PRO A 575 5.04 -22.59 22.71
CA PRO A 575 6.18 -22.23 21.87
C PRO A 575 5.80 -21.38 20.65
N LEU A 576 4.64 -21.65 20.03
CA LEU A 576 4.18 -20.89 18.86
C LEU A 576 3.76 -19.45 19.20
N THR A 577 3.35 -19.19 20.44
CA THR A 577 2.78 -17.91 20.89
C THR A 577 3.74 -17.13 21.80
N GLU A 578 4.97 -17.62 21.98
CA GLU A 578 5.98 -16.95 22.79
C GLU A 578 6.25 -15.53 22.26
N GLY A 579 6.24 -14.56 23.19
CA GLY A 579 6.40 -13.14 22.90
C GLY A 579 5.10 -12.36 22.72
N TYR A 580 3.93 -13.02 22.74
CA TYR A 580 2.62 -12.37 22.76
C TYR A 580 2.01 -12.36 24.17
N LEU A 581 1.20 -11.34 24.46
CA LEU A 581 0.35 -11.33 25.65
C LEU A 581 -0.77 -12.38 25.52
N ALA A 582 -1.36 -12.78 26.65
CA ALA A 582 -2.45 -13.77 26.67
C ALA A 582 -3.64 -13.34 25.79
N THR A 583 -3.94 -12.04 25.76
CA THR A 583 -4.77 -11.40 24.73
C THR A 583 -3.94 -10.33 24.05
N ASP A 584 -3.76 -10.45 22.74
CA ASP A 584 -2.96 -9.53 21.94
C ASP A 584 -3.53 -9.40 20.52
N ILE A 585 -2.97 -8.52 19.72
CA ILE A 585 -3.51 -8.20 18.40
C ILE A 585 -3.30 -9.33 17.38
N GLY A 586 -4.22 -9.40 16.43
CA GLY A 586 -4.12 -10.14 15.19
C GLY A 586 -4.61 -9.30 14.03
N PHE A 587 -4.31 -9.74 12.81
CA PHE A 587 -4.76 -9.09 11.59
C PHE A 587 -5.42 -10.13 10.68
N VAL A 588 -6.58 -9.78 10.13
CA VAL A 588 -7.34 -10.65 9.24
C VAL A 588 -7.57 -9.98 7.90
N TYR A 589 -7.48 -10.77 6.83
CA TYR A 589 -7.90 -10.38 5.48
C TYR A 589 -8.53 -11.60 4.82
N ARG A 590 -9.75 -11.47 4.30
CA ARG A 590 -10.63 -12.62 4.03
C ARG A 590 -10.65 -13.57 5.25
N PRO A 591 -11.12 -13.08 6.43
CA PRO A 591 -10.97 -13.75 7.72
C PRO A 591 -11.30 -15.23 7.72
N VAL A 592 -10.55 -16.00 8.53
CA VAL A 592 -10.66 -17.45 8.66
C VAL A 592 -10.77 -17.83 10.12
N TRP A 593 -11.72 -18.71 10.45
CA TRP A 593 -11.80 -19.32 11.77
C TRP A 593 -12.14 -20.80 11.63
N PHE A 594 -11.74 -21.57 12.65
CA PHE A 594 -11.86 -23.02 12.64
C PHE A 594 -12.86 -23.47 13.69
N THR A 595 -13.78 -24.34 13.27
CA THR A 595 -14.71 -25.05 14.15
C THR A 595 -14.48 -26.56 14.01
N ASN A 596 -15.11 -27.39 14.84
CA ASN A 596 -14.90 -28.84 14.86
C ASN A 596 -13.42 -29.23 15.07
N THR A 597 -12.80 -28.65 16.09
CA THR A 597 -11.35 -28.71 16.34
C THR A 597 -10.94 -29.81 17.33
N THR A 598 -11.81 -30.77 17.62
CA THR A 598 -11.59 -31.79 18.67
C THR A 598 -10.39 -32.69 18.43
N GLU A 599 -9.94 -32.84 17.18
CA GLU A 599 -8.75 -33.63 16.79
C GLU A 599 -7.50 -32.76 16.58
N ALA A 600 -7.62 -31.44 16.71
CA ALA A 600 -6.53 -30.48 16.54
C ALA A 600 -6.14 -29.87 17.88
N VAL A 601 -4.89 -29.43 18.00
CA VAL A 601 -4.47 -28.60 19.13
C VAL A 601 -4.71 -27.14 18.77
N VAL A 602 -5.59 -26.48 19.52
CA VAL A 602 -5.84 -25.04 19.37
C VAL A 602 -4.67 -24.27 19.97
N VAL A 603 -4.10 -23.34 19.20
CA VAL A 603 -2.98 -22.46 19.59
C VAL A 603 -3.48 -21.07 19.97
N ALA A 604 -4.55 -20.62 19.32
CA ALA A 604 -5.13 -19.32 19.59
C ALA A 604 -6.62 -19.31 19.21
N ASN A 605 -7.40 -18.51 19.93
CA ASN A 605 -8.81 -18.24 19.66
C ASN A 605 -9.01 -16.77 19.33
N TYR A 606 -9.99 -16.44 18.50
CA TYR A 606 -10.45 -15.05 18.43
C TYR A 606 -11.02 -14.64 19.78
N ASP A 607 -10.76 -13.40 20.17
CA ASP A 607 -11.34 -12.86 21.40
C ASP A 607 -12.87 -12.70 21.24
N SER A 608 -13.56 -12.49 22.35
CA SER A 608 -15.03 -12.43 22.40
C SER A 608 -15.51 -11.26 23.23
N GLY A 609 -16.63 -10.66 22.86
CA GLY A 609 -17.22 -9.53 23.57
C GLY A 609 -16.70 -8.16 23.11
N PRO A 610 -17.05 -7.07 23.83
CA PRO A 610 -16.77 -5.71 23.41
C PRO A 610 -15.26 -5.46 23.23
N GLY A 611 -14.88 -4.92 22.07
CA GLY A 611 -13.48 -4.64 21.74
C GLY A 611 -12.69 -5.83 21.16
N SER A 612 -13.35 -6.97 20.90
CA SER A 612 -12.72 -8.10 20.19
C SER A 612 -12.33 -7.74 18.75
N PHE A 613 -13.14 -6.90 18.08
CA PHE A 613 -12.86 -6.29 16.79
C PHE A 613 -12.44 -4.83 17.01
N ILE A 614 -11.21 -4.47 16.65
CA ILE A 614 -10.63 -3.15 16.94
C ILE A 614 -10.93 -2.17 15.80
N ALA A 615 -10.62 -2.58 14.57
CA ALA A 615 -10.76 -1.73 13.40
C ALA A 615 -10.91 -2.52 12.10
N GLY A 616 -11.58 -1.94 11.11
CA GLY A 616 -11.74 -2.49 9.76
C GLY A 616 -13.19 -2.78 9.41
N TYR A 617 -13.41 -3.72 8.50
CA TYR A 617 -14.73 -4.10 8.00
C TYR A 617 -14.88 -5.61 7.98
N TRP A 618 -15.68 -6.13 8.91
CA TRP A 618 -16.09 -7.53 8.94
C TRP A 618 -17.49 -7.65 9.58
N PRO A 619 -18.57 -7.36 8.82
CA PRO A 619 -19.97 -7.40 9.31
C PRO A 619 -20.41 -8.65 10.07
N GLU A 620 -19.72 -9.77 9.88
CA GLU A 620 -20.03 -11.06 10.49
C GLU A 620 -18.91 -11.54 11.44
N HIS A 621 -18.13 -10.63 12.02
CA HIS A 621 -17.01 -11.00 12.92
C HIS A 621 -17.48 -11.79 14.15
N SER A 622 -18.70 -11.57 14.61
CA SER A 622 -19.31 -12.30 15.73
C SER A 622 -19.39 -13.81 15.52
N LYS A 623 -19.38 -14.30 14.26
CA LYS A 623 -19.35 -15.75 13.96
C LYS A 623 -18.02 -16.41 14.29
N ALA A 624 -16.95 -15.64 14.46
CA ALA A 624 -15.63 -16.13 14.79
C ALA A 624 -15.29 -15.96 16.28
N GLU A 625 -16.07 -15.20 17.04
CA GLU A 625 -15.79 -14.93 18.45
C GLU A 625 -15.67 -16.22 19.26
N GLY A 626 -14.55 -16.38 19.97
CA GLY A 626 -14.26 -17.58 20.74
C GLY A 626 -13.78 -18.79 19.93
N GLU A 627 -13.98 -18.78 18.61
CA GLU A 627 -13.55 -19.87 17.74
C GLU A 627 -12.05 -19.86 17.52
N ALA A 628 -11.51 -21.01 17.10
CA ALA A 628 -10.07 -21.15 16.91
C ALA A 628 -9.59 -20.28 15.73
N ALA A 629 -8.52 -19.53 15.97
CA ALA A 629 -7.82 -18.72 14.98
C ALA A 629 -6.57 -19.44 14.44
N ILE A 630 -5.93 -20.28 15.25
CA ILE A 630 -4.72 -21.02 14.88
C ILE A 630 -4.81 -22.46 15.41
N LEU A 631 -4.46 -23.43 14.57
CA LEU A 631 -4.44 -24.85 14.89
C LEU A 631 -3.09 -25.48 14.58
N THR A 632 -2.73 -26.52 15.33
CA THR A 632 -1.74 -27.52 14.91
C THR A 632 -2.35 -28.91 14.84
N GLU A 633 -1.81 -29.70 13.92
CA GLU A 633 -2.22 -31.05 13.55
C GLU A 633 -0.96 -31.89 13.33
N LYS A 634 -1.11 -33.23 13.33
CA LYS A 634 -0.02 -34.17 12.99
C LYS A 634 1.26 -33.93 13.81
N ASP A 635 1.12 -33.96 15.14
CA ASP A 635 2.21 -33.73 16.09
C ASP A 635 2.96 -32.40 15.85
N GLY A 636 2.23 -31.36 15.47
CA GLY A 636 2.79 -30.02 15.22
C GLY A 636 3.35 -29.80 13.82
N ARG A 637 3.37 -30.81 12.94
CA ARG A 637 3.94 -30.68 11.59
C ARG A 637 3.05 -29.95 10.61
N VAL A 638 1.74 -29.86 10.89
CA VAL A 638 0.80 -29.11 10.06
C VAL A 638 0.22 -27.98 10.90
N VAL A 639 0.50 -26.74 10.48
CA VAL A 639 0.06 -25.53 11.20
C VAL A 639 -0.87 -24.71 10.30
N LEU A 640 -2.06 -24.41 10.81
CA LEU A 640 -3.05 -23.60 10.12
C LEU A 640 -3.22 -22.27 10.84
N ILE A 641 -2.72 -21.20 10.23
CA ILE A 641 -2.80 -19.84 10.74
C ILE A 641 -3.92 -19.13 9.98
N GLY A 642 -5.04 -18.91 10.65
CA GLY A 642 -6.19 -18.19 10.07
C GLY A 642 -5.90 -16.70 9.82
N PRO A 643 -5.31 -15.97 10.78
CA PRO A 643 -4.87 -14.59 10.58
C PRO A 643 -3.86 -14.42 9.43
N GLU A 644 -3.89 -13.26 8.77
CA GLU A 644 -3.00 -12.91 7.66
C GLU A 644 -1.73 -12.23 8.18
N ILE A 645 -0.88 -13.04 8.82
CA ILE A 645 0.29 -12.57 9.59
C ILE A 645 1.42 -11.99 8.72
N CYS A 646 1.36 -12.14 7.39
CA CYS A 646 2.37 -11.62 6.45
C CYS A 646 1.79 -10.68 5.38
N HIS A 647 0.64 -10.05 5.64
CA HIS A 647 -0.06 -9.26 4.64
C HIS A 647 0.77 -8.06 4.16
N ARG A 648 1.32 -8.12 2.93
CA ARG A 648 1.96 -6.97 2.23
C ARG A 648 2.95 -6.16 3.07
N ALA A 649 3.81 -6.83 3.84
CA ALA A 649 4.77 -6.21 4.76
C ALA A 649 4.16 -5.41 5.95
N HIS A 650 2.83 -5.41 6.10
CA HIS A 650 2.12 -4.50 6.98
C HIS A 650 2.11 -4.95 8.44
N THR A 651 2.03 -6.26 8.67
CA THR A 651 1.76 -6.91 9.96
C THR A 651 3.03 -7.38 10.68
N GLU A 652 4.08 -6.56 10.72
CA GLU A 652 5.41 -6.97 11.20
C GLU A 652 5.42 -7.52 12.63
N TYR A 653 4.56 -7.03 13.52
CA TYR A 653 4.40 -7.57 14.88
C TYR A 653 3.98 -9.04 14.88
N LEU A 654 3.31 -9.50 13.83
CA LEU A 654 2.80 -10.87 13.69
C LEU A 654 3.83 -11.83 13.08
N TYR A 655 4.99 -11.36 12.63
CA TYR A 655 6.02 -12.21 12.00
C TYR A 655 6.63 -13.21 12.98
N ARG A 656 6.62 -12.87 14.28
CA ARG A 656 7.07 -13.78 15.33
C ARG A 656 6.28 -15.10 15.33
N LEU A 657 4.99 -15.10 14.97
CA LEU A 657 4.21 -16.33 14.86
C LEU A 657 4.79 -17.31 13.83
N ILE A 658 5.17 -16.81 12.64
CA ILE A 658 5.77 -17.68 11.63
C ILE A 658 7.19 -18.10 12.00
N ALA A 659 7.99 -17.22 12.63
CA ALA A 659 9.32 -17.56 13.12
C ALA A 659 9.26 -18.65 14.20
N ASN A 660 8.42 -18.47 15.22
CA ASN A 660 8.18 -19.47 16.27
C ASN A 660 7.75 -20.80 15.66
N THR A 661 6.86 -20.77 14.67
CA THR A 661 6.41 -21.99 13.97
C THR A 661 7.58 -22.67 13.25
N ILE A 662 8.44 -21.91 12.55
CA ILE A 662 9.59 -22.45 11.80
C ILE A 662 10.62 -23.10 12.73
N GLU A 663 10.89 -22.48 13.87
CA GLU A 663 11.92 -22.95 14.81
C GLU A 663 11.39 -24.00 15.80
N HIS A 664 10.08 -24.12 15.95
CA HIS A 664 9.46 -25.15 16.79
C HIS A 664 9.50 -26.52 16.12
N ASN A 665 10.63 -27.22 16.26
CA ASN A 665 10.80 -28.69 16.15
C ASN A 665 12.29 -29.09 16.33
N ASN A 666 12.95 -28.55 17.36
CA ASN A 666 14.20 -29.12 17.90
C ASN A 666 13.91 -29.83 19.21
#